data_AF-A0A970I074-F1
#
_entry.id   AF-A0A970I074-F1
#
_cell.length_a   1.000
_cell.length_b   1.000
_cell.length_c   1.000
_cell.angle_alpha   90.00
_cell.angle_beta   90.00
_cell.angle_gamma   90.00
#
_symmetry.space_group_name_H-M   'P 1'
#
loop_
_entity.id
_entity.type
_entity.pdbx_description
1 polymer ?
#
loop_
_entity_poly.entity_id
_entity_poly.type
_entity_poly.pdbx_seq_one_letter_code
_entity_poly.pdbx_strand_id
1 'polypeptide(L)'
;MNKSSGTATLQGNVTGTGLTVNGPGSIHLGNNLTHTFSGPFVFSGGSIAGGSSTLRLGGTVTVSGGSFDAGTGTVEFYGGAQNIPGTTYHNLTISGGNTKTVVNNHIRINGNLTLNDGILSLDNYDLTLGPGSGTSGSFSANRMINAGNRTITKEGTSATDFILTLPIGTGTVYTPVQINSLSAASVSSSAVFRVQTFDVPASGVPGKYPLNRHWITSTSGINGPLLADISFTYATTDVPDGGNAGAYEMVYRSTSGSWEMPGGASAAGSNPLRASAASDLNATWTGAEPEYRSFYSFTSGSWDDPGTWTFDPSGTQWLNPGAYTPSTSPSSVYDDVTILSGRTITVSSNEKINKNITVTGTLDLGNTTGHAFTSLSGTGRIRLAGDNFPSGDATGFNSDEEGESVVEYYGNTYNVTIPRTFSNVEVNMTGSNELILMADYVIKGKLIVSGGILSFGNNSSANPLNVTVQGDLSVEGTGRISTGTANTRHQLNLYGDFINDGEARFTNRTEPGYGTHATDGIVDVNFLNADKDQSIVCRGITNFYRIKIDKGTDFTYVLNIDATNTAYFNLYGSANENHVAVEQLTENNNALGLIRGTARIGNNVEIPVLSRTGNYNISEGAQLWIDRGTVRKNSGSSIVVYGMLKVTNGSLEALVNSGITFGKSGILNVEGGSVSANQIRTARDGTNNFGAYIQTGGSVNVTGGNTDTDYYVFTLPYPSSVFNMSGGTLKVNTSGSKGGIFINSSAENYNITGGTVIAETQASQDFKITSTAPFWNLELRNITASSRQFTLGPAENVGPSRINLPAQPLRVLHDLRIWGKESGGESYPGITFNPGTNDVHIGASFFIENGARYHPVSGGTPPYDAIASQPTSRNTTYFVKTAATGMKEELYQGNISEPLEFGNLVVDRSNGYEIRLTSASGRINESVILDINGSASVLSGILNQNLFTIRTWGAIINNDRMGVWMPGVTPSRAQ
;
A
#
# COMPACT_ATOMS: atom_id res chain seq x y z
N MET A 1 -2.40 -81.39 33.61
CA MET A 1 -1.87 -82.26 32.53
C MET A 1 -0.57 -82.88 33.02
N ASN A 2 -0.55 -84.21 33.20
CA ASN A 2 0.65 -84.98 33.56
C ASN A 2 1.26 -85.65 32.30
N LYS A 3 1.44 -84.90 31.20
CA LYS A 3 1.96 -85.47 29.96
C LYS A 3 3.49 -85.56 30.05
N SER A 4 4.04 -86.75 29.83
CA SER A 4 5.48 -87.05 29.98
C SER A 4 6.32 -86.66 28.76
N SER A 5 5.72 -86.47 27.56
CA SER A 5 6.39 -85.97 26.34
C SER A 5 5.38 -85.57 25.23
N GLY A 6 5.83 -84.74 24.27
CA GLY A 6 5.06 -84.28 23.10
C GLY A 6 4.10 -83.11 23.37
N THR A 7 3.45 -82.60 22.32
CA THR A 7 2.52 -81.44 22.39
C THR A 7 1.06 -81.89 22.33
N ALA A 8 0.22 -81.39 23.25
CA ALA A 8 -1.23 -81.50 23.15
C ALA A 8 -1.83 -80.17 22.69
N THR A 9 -2.50 -80.15 21.54
CA THR A 9 -3.11 -78.96 20.96
C THR A 9 -4.61 -78.93 21.26
N LEU A 10 -5.09 -77.84 21.86
CA LEU A 10 -6.51 -77.59 22.07
C LEU A 10 -7.16 -77.18 20.74
N GLN A 11 -8.27 -77.84 20.38
CA GLN A 11 -9.02 -77.56 19.15
C GLN A 11 -10.34 -76.81 19.42
N GLY A 12 -10.67 -76.54 20.68
CA GLY A 12 -11.87 -75.81 21.07
C GLY A 12 -11.69 -75.12 22.43
N ASN A 13 -12.62 -74.23 22.77
CA ASN A 13 -12.62 -73.51 24.03
C ASN A 13 -12.61 -74.48 25.22
N VAL A 14 -11.87 -74.14 26.28
CA VAL A 14 -11.81 -74.94 27.50
C VAL A 14 -12.24 -74.07 28.66
N THR A 15 -13.26 -74.48 29.39
CA THR A 15 -13.68 -73.83 30.63
C THR A 15 -13.52 -74.80 31.79
N GLY A 16 -12.88 -74.38 32.88
CA GLY A 16 -12.64 -75.25 34.04
C GLY A 16 -12.45 -74.50 35.35
N THR A 17 -12.52 -75.22 36.46
CA THR A 17 -12.31 -74.66 37.81
C THR A 17 -10.83 -74.55 38.20
N GLY A 18 -9.90 -74.94 37.34
CA GLY A 18 -8.45 -74.78 37.56
C GLY A 18 -7.64 -75.46 36.45
N LEU A 19 -6.35 -75.14 36.38
CA LEU A 19 -5.42 -75.74 35.43
C LEU A 19 -4.04 -75.96 36.08
N THR A 20 -3.61 -77.21 36.15
CA THR A 20 -2.26 -77.58 36.61
C THR A 20 -1.44 -78.13 35.46
N VAL A 21 -0.25 -77.58 35.23
CA VAL A 21 0.74 -78.04 34.25
C VAL A 21 2.06 -78.30 34.99
N ASN A 22 2.38 -79.57 35.18
CA ASN A 22 3.45 -80.05 36.06
C ASN A 22 4.27 -81.20 35.45
N GLY A 23 3.86 -81.74 34.30
CA GLY A 23 4.64 -82.70 33.52
C GLY A 23 5.59 -81.99 32.54
N PRO A 24 6.62 -82.68 32.02
CA PRO A 24 7.61 -82.10 31.10
C PRO A 24 7.11 -81.89 29.65
N GLY A 25 5.91 -82.37 29.28
CA GLY A 25 5.33 -82.16 27.94
C GLY A 25 4.81 -80.73 27.68
N SER A 26 4.27 -80.51 26.48
CA SER A 26 3.81 -79.19 26.01
C SER A 26 2.30 -79.13 25.80
N ILE A 27 1.67 -77.99 26.08
CA ILE A 27 0.30 -77.68 25.68
C ILE A 27 0.31 -76.51 24.70
N HIS A 28 -0.44 -76.62 23.60
CA HIS A 28 -0.69 -75.51 22.68
C HIS A 28 -2.16 -75.12 22.76
N LEU A 29 -2.44 -73.85 23.07
CA LEU A 29 -3.80 -73.32 23.25
C LEU A 29 -4.59 -73.14 21.92
N GLY A 30 -4.07 -73.63 20.80
CA GLY A 30 -4.72 -73.49 19.49
C GLY A 30 -4.72 -72.05 18.97
N ASN A 31 -5.60 -71.78 18.00
CA ASN A 31 -5.70 -70.48 17.33
C ASN A 31 -7.11 -69.91 17.52
N ASN A 32 -7.20 -68.66 17.97
CA ASN A 32 -8.45 -67.90 18.13
C ASN A 32 -9.48 -68.56 19.07
N LEU A 33 -9.02 -69.26 20.11
CA LEU A 33 -9.87 -69.86 21.14
C LEU A 33 -9.88 -69.01 22.41
N THR A 34 -10.85 -69.22 23.29
CA THR A 34 -10.90 -68.62 24.62
C THR A 34 -10.96 -69.72 25.69
N HIS A 35 -9.91 -69.80 26.52
CA HIS A 35 -9.82 -70.75 27.62
C HIS A 35 -10.01 -70.01 28.94
N THR A 36 -11.00 -70.42 29.74
CA THR A 36 -11.38 -69.73 30.98
C THR A 36 -11.21 -70.66 32.17
N PHE A 37 -10.37 -70.25 33.13
CA PHE A 37 -10.16 -70.97 34.38
C PHE A 37 -10.52 -70.08 35.56
N SER A 38 -11.46 -70.52 36.41
CA SER A 38 -11.97 -69.71 37.53
C SER A 38 -11.28 -69.97 38.88
N GLY A 39 -10.65 -71.12 39.07
CA GLY A 39 -9.83 -71.42 40.25
C GLY A 39 -8.34 -71.53 39.93
N PRO A 40 -7.54 -72.24 40.75
CA PRO A 40 -6.09 -72.14 40.72
C PRO A 40 -5.44 -72.50 39.38
N PHE A 41 -4.49 -71.67 38.94
CA PHE A 41 -3.57 -71.95 37.83
C PHE A 41 -2.19 -72.25 38.41
N VAL A 42 -1.69 -73.47 38.20
CA VAL A 42 -0.39 -73.92 38.70
C VAL A 42 0.48 -74.36 37.53
N PHE A 43 1.60 -73.68 37.31
CA PHE A 43 2.58 -74.02 36.26
C PHE A 43 3.95 -74.25 36.88
N SER A 44 4.38 -75.52 36.91
CA SER A 44 5.60 -75.94 37.60
C SER A 44 6.57 -76.74 36.72
N GLY A 45 6.19 -77.05 35.47
CA GLY A 45 7.04 -77.78 34.52
C GLY A 45 6.39 -77.89 33.13
N GLY A 46 7.18 -78.23 32.10
CA GLY A 46 6.71 -78.35 30.71
C GLY A 46 6.68 -77.02 29.96
N SER A 47 5.93 -76.94 28.84
CA SER A 47 5.72 -75.66 28.13
C SER A 47 4.27 -75.40 27.74
N ILE A 48 3.89 -74.11 27.73
CA ILE A 48 2.59 -73.62 27.28
C ILE A 48 2.85 -72.71 26.07
N ALA A 49 2.29 -73.06 24.91
CA ALA A 49 2.29 -72.25 23.70
C ALA A 49 0.91 -71.58 23.53
N GLY A 50 0.88 -70.26 23.62
CA GLY A 50 -0.34 -69.43 23.61
C GLY A 50 -1.08 -69.42 22.27
N GLY A 51 -0.37 -69.68 21.16
CA GLY A 51 -0.96 -69.55 19.82
C GLY A 51 -1.49 -68.14 19.58
N SER A 52 -2.70 -68.02 19.01
CA SER A 52 -3.45 -66.75 18.94
C SER A 52 -4.65 -66.71 19.89
N SER A 53 -4.69 -67.60 20.88
CA SER A 53 -5.84 -67.79 21.79
C SER A 53 -5.78 -66.89 23.02
N THR A 54 -6.92 -66.72 23.69
CA THR A 54 -7.04 -66.01 24.96
C THR A 54 -7.04 -67.00 26.14
N LEU A 55 -6.14 -66.83 27.10
CA LEU A 55 -6.09 -67.55 28.37
C LEU A 55 -6.58 -66.64 29.50
N ARG A 56 -7.74 -66.93 30.07
CA ARG A 56 -8.37 -66.15 31.14
C ARG A 56 -8.20 -66.87 32.48
N LEU A 57 -7.60 -66.20 33.45
CA LEU A 57 -7.25 -66.73 34.77
C LEU A 57 -7.96 -65.94 35.88
N GLY A 58 -8.87 -66.59 36.61
CA GLY A 58 -9.70 -65.97 37.66
C GLY A 58 -9.31 -66.35 39.09
N GLY A 59 -8.55 -67.44 39.28
CA GLY A 59 -8.09 -67.89 40.60
C GLY A 59 -6.63 -67.52 40.92
N THR A 60 -6.08 -68.10 41.99
CA THR A 60 -4.68 -67.90 42.35
C THR A 60 -3.74 -68.44 41.27
N VAL A 61 -2.73 -67.65 40.90
CA VAL A 61 -1.74 -68.00 39.87
C VAL A 61 -0.40 -68.29 40.55
N THR A 62 0.09 -69.51 40.41
CA THR A 62 1.37 -69.97 40.96
C THR A 62 2.24 -70.50 39.82
N VAL A 63 3.37 -69.85 39.58
CA VAL A 63 4.35 -70.29 38.59
C VAL A 63 5.69 -70.48 39.28
N SER A 64 6.18 -71.72 39.27
CA SER A 64 7.45 -72.12 39.92
C SER A 64 8.42 -72.81 38.96
N GLY A 65 8.03 -73.00 37.69
CA GLY A 65 8.84 -73.60 36.63
C GLY A 65 8.07 -73.76 35.31
N GLY A 66 8.77 -74.16 34.24
CA GLY A 66 8.20 -74.31 32.89
C GLY A 66 8.49 -73.11 31.96
N SER A 67 8.21 -73.28 30.67
CA SER A 67 8.42 -72.25 29.63
C SER A 67 7.10 -71.80 28.99
N PHE A 68 6.87 -70.50 28.92
CA PHE A 68 5.70 -69.91 28.26
C PHE A 68 6.13 -69.23 26.95
N ASP A 69 5.55 -69.68 25.85
CA ASP A 69 5.61 -69.01 24.55
C ASP A 69 4.26 -68.33 24.32
N ALA A 70 4.23 -66.99 24.30
CA ALA A 70 2.99 -66.24 24.19
C ALA A 70 2.32 -66.32 22.81
N GLY A 71 3.07 -66.66 21.76
CA GLY A 71 2.60 -66.52 20.37
C GLY A 71 2.09 -65.10 20.09
N THR A 72 0.88 -64.99 19.53
CA THR A 72 0.13 -63.73 19.35
C THR A 72 -1.11 -63.63 20.26
N GLY A 73 -1.21 -64.51 21.26
CA GLY A 73 -2.38 -64.66 22.13
C GLY A 73 -2.51 -63.60 23.23
N THR A 74 -3.61 -63.68 23.97
CA THR A 74 -3.93 -62.79 25.09
C THR A 74 -3.94 -63.55 26.40
N VAL A 75 -3.33 -63.02 27.45
CA VAL A 75 -3.55 -63.52 28.83
C VAL A 75 -4.37 -62.49 29.58
N GLU A 76 -5.49 -62.91 30.16
CA GLU A 76 -6.36 -62.06 30.97
C GLU A 76 -6.35 -62.51 32.43
N PHE A 77 -6.05 -61.60 33.34
CA PHE A 77 -6.18 -61.80 34.78
C PHE A 77 -7.45 -61.07 35.25
N TYR A 78 -8.54 -61.83 35.47
CA TYR A 78 -9.88 -61.31 35.73
C TYR A 78 -10.41 -61.59 37.15
N GLY A 79 -9.59 -62.17 38.02
CA GLY A 79 -9.95 -62.48 39.41
C GLY A 79 -9.88 -61.27 40.34
N GLY A 80 -9.89 -61.53 41.66
CA GLY A 80 -9.57 -60.53 42.69
C GLY A 80 -8.09 -60.12 42.69
N ALA A 81 -7.45 -59.99 43.84
CA ALA A 81 -5.98 -59.84 43.86
C ALA A 81 -5.30 -61.10 43.30
N GLN A 82 -4.40 -60.96 42.33
CA GLN A 82 -3.66 -62.08 41.72
C GLN A 82 -2.20 -61.74 41.50
N ASN A 83 -1.37 -62.77 41.50
CA ASN A 83 0.01 -62.68 41.07
C ASN A 83 0.07 -62.79 39.54
N ILE A 84 0.83 -61.91 38.89
CA ILE A 84 1.14 -61.95 37.47
C ILE A 84 2.59 -62.43 37.33
N PRO A 85 2.82 -63.63 36.79
CA PRO A 85 4.18 -64.09 36.53
C PRO A 85 4.92 -63.14 35.59
N GLY A 86 6.09 -62.68 36.01
CA GLY A 86 7.02 -61.94 35.16
C GLY A 86 7.50 -62.82 34.01
N THR A 87 6.97 -62.58 32.82
CA THR A 87 7.35 -63.27 31.60
C THR A 87 7.03 -62.38 30.40
N THR A 88 7.25 -62.89 29.20
CA THR A 88 6.84 -62.22 27.96
C THR A 88 5.40 -62.60 27.63
N TYR A 89 4.55 -61.60 27.52
CA TYR A 89 3.20 -61.68 26.97
C TYR A 89 3.18 -61.06 25.57
N HIS A 90 2.28 -61.54 24.72
CA HIS A 90 1.94 -60.80 23.51
C HIS A 90 0.91 -59.73 23.87
N ASN A 91 -0.33 -60.11 24.16
CA ASN A 91 -1.31 -59.21 24.78
C ASN A 91 -1.54 -59.58 26.25
N LEU A 92 -1.69 -58.57 27.12
CA LEU A 92 -2.02 -58.74 28.53
C LEU A 92 -3.24 -57.89 28.88
N THR A 93 -4.25 -58.50 29.51
CA THR A 93 -5.45 -57.81 29.97
C THR A 93 -5.60 -57.92 31.48
N ILE A 94 -5.83 -56.78 32.12
CA ILE A 94 -6.14 -56.66 33.55
C ILE A 94 -7.61 -56.29 33.72
N SER A 95 -8.35 -57.14 34.42
CA SER A 95 -9.78 -56.98 34.69
C SER A 95 -10.16 -57.52 36.09
N GLY A 96 -11.43 -57.38 36.48
CA GLY A 96 -11.95 -57.89 37.76
C GLY A 96 -11.63 -57.04 39.00
N GLY A 97 -11.11 -55.83 38.82
CA GLY A 97 -10.77 -54.87 39.86
C GLY A 97 -9.51 -55.24 40.64
N ASN A 98 -9.24 -54.55 41.76
CA ASN A 98 -8.12 -54.81 42.67
C ASN A 98 -6.72 -54.69 42.01
N THR A 99 -5.68 -54.88 42.83
CA THR A 99 -4.29 -54.87 42.40
C THR A 99 -3.85 -56.27 41.96
N LYS A 100 -3.24 -56.34 40.78
CA LYS A 100 -2.58 -57.52 40.23
C LYS A 100 -1.07 -57.29 40.24
N THR A 101 -0.35 -58.10 41.00
CA THR A 101 1.06 -57.81 41.33
C THR A 101 2.00 -58.68 40.51
N VAL A 102 2.97 -58.07 39.84
CA VAL A 102 4.02 -58.80 39.12
C VAL A 102 4.92 -59.53 40.12
N VAL A 103 5.23 -60.80 39.84
CA VAL A 103 6.08 -61.65 40.68
C VAL A 103 7.13 -62.39 39.85
N ASN A 104 8.18 -62.87 40.51
CA ASN A 104 9.25 -63.74 39.99
C ASN A 104 10.26 -63.10 39.02
N ASN A 105 9.86 -62.23 38.08
CA ASN A 105 10.77 -61.62 37.09
C ASN A 105 10.21 -60.32 36.48
N HIS A 106 11.00 -59.65 35.63
CA HIS A 106 10.55 -58.55 34.76
C HIS A 106 9.45 -59.00 33.80
N ILE A 107 8.57 -58.07 33.43
CA ILE A 107 7.44 -58.34 32.54
C ILE A 107 7.66 -57.64 31.19
N ARG A 108 7.37 -58.35 30.09
CA ARG A 108 7.43 -57.81 28.73
C ARG A 108 6.10 -57.99 28.02
N ILE A 109 5.66 -56.99 27.26
CA ILE A 109 4.43 -57.04 26.46
C ILE A 109 4.78 -56.61 25.03
N ASN A 110 4.62 -57.52 24.06
CA ASN A 110 4.98 -57.25 22.67
C ASN A 110 3.81 -56.65 21.84
N GLY A 111 2.57 -56.93 22.24
CA GLY A 111 1.33 -56.39 21.70
C GLY A 111 0.67 -55.44 22.70
N ASN A 112 -0.63 -55.56 22.94
CA ASN A 112 -1.39 -54.57 23.70
C ASN A 112 -1.47 -54.89 25.20
N LEU A 113 -1.21 -53.89 26.06
CA LEU A 113 -1.57 -53.89 27.48
C LEU A 113 -2.94 -53.24 27.66
N THR A 114 -3.92 -54.02 28.11
CA THR A 114 -5.31 -53.56 28.30
C THR A 114 -5.63 -53.47 29.79
N LEU A 115 -5.99 -52.28 30.27
CA LEU A 115 -6.37 -52.02 31.67
C LEU A 115 -7.88 -51.72 31.74
N ASN A 116 -8.70 -52.77 31.79
CA ASN A 116 -10.16 -52.65 31.77
C ASN A 116 -10.74 -52.39 33.16
N ASP A 117 -10.20 -53.05 34.20
CA ASP A 117 -10.66 -52.89 35.58
C ASP A 117 -9.64 -53.51 36.56
N GLY A 118 -8.77 -52.70 37.16
CA GLY A 118 -7.71 -53.16 38.05
C GLY A 118 -6.34 -52.51 37.80
N ILE A 119 -5.47 -52.59 38.79
CA ILE A 119 -4.13 -52.00 38.79
C ILE A 119 -3.10 -53.08 38.45
N LEU A 120 -2.24 -52.84 37.46
CA LEU A 120 -1.02 -53.63 37.26
C LEU A 120 0.07 -53.07 38.17
N SER A 121 0.38 -53.74 39.28
CA SER A 121 1.45 -53.32 40.19
C SER A 121 2.75 -54.00 39.83
N LEU A 122 3.77 -53.20 39.54
CA LEU A 122 5.10 -53.69 39.16
C LEU A 122 5.92 -54.22 40.35
N ASP A 123 5.60 -53.78 41.57
CA ASP A 123 6.32 -54.13 42.79
C ASP A 123 7.85 -53.94 42.62
N ASN A 124 8.63 -55.01 42.62
CA ASN A 124 10.09 -54.95 42.50
C ASN A 124 10.61 -55.02 41.05
N TYR A 125 9.72 -55.14 40.05
CA TYR A 125 10.09 -55.48 38.67
C TYR A 125 9.86 -54.33 37.68
N ASP A 126 10.55 -54.36 36.55
CA ASP A 126 10.36 -53.39 35.46
C ASP A 126 9.41 -53.93 34.39
N LEU A 127 8.80 -53.01 33.64
CA LEU A 127 7.93 -53.31 32.49
C LEU A 127 8.59 -52.87 31.18
N THR A 128 8.66 -53.78 30.21
CA THR A 128 9.04 -53.46 28.84
C THR A 128 7.87 -53.63 27.88
N LEU A 129 7.54 -52.56 27.20
CA LEU A 129 6.57 -52.45 26.11
C LEU A 129 7.35 -52.51 24.77
N GLY A 130 7.13 -53.56 23.97
CA GLY A 130 7.86 -53.80 22.72
C GLY A 130 7.54 -52.80 21.59
N PRO A 131 8.19 -52.90 20.41
CA PRO A 131 7.99 -51.94 19.31
C PRO A 131 6.53 -51.78 18.87
N GLY A 132 5.80 -52.89 18.72
CA GLY A 132 4.39 -52.91 18.33
C GLY A 132 3.38 -52.79 19.48
N SER A 133 3.85 -52.52 20.72
CA SER A 133 2.96 -52.52 21.88
C SER A 133 2.19 -51.22 22.05
N GLY A 134 0.92 -51.32 22.44
CA GLY A 134 0.09 -50.20 22.86
C GLY A 134 -0.42 -50.35 24.29
N THR A 135 -1.04 -49.30 24.80
CA THR A 135 -1.82 -49.30 26.03
C THR A 135 -3.27 -48.95 25.69
N SER A 136 -4.24 -49.61 26.32
CA SER A 136 -5.66 -49.35 26.06
C SER A 136 -6.52 -49.54 27.33
N GLY A 137 -7.66 -48.86 27.36
CA GLY A 137 -8.59 -48.85 28.51
C GLY A 137 -9.01 -47.43 28.89
N SER A 138 -9.94 -47.31 29.84
CA SER A 138 -10.36 -46.02 30.41
C SER A 138 -9.53 -45.70 31.66
N PHE A 139 -8.28 -45.28 31.46
CA PHE A 139 -7.31 -45.16 32.56
C PHE A 139 -7.78 -44.26 33.72
N SER A 140 -7.43 -44.65 34.94
CA SER A 140 -7.80 -43.93 36.18
C SER A 140 -6.95 -44.45 37.35
N ALA A 141 -7.17 -43.89 38.54
CA ALA A 141 -6.62 -44.40 39.82
C ALA A 141 -6.84 -45.91 40.04
N ASN A 142 -7.90 -46.48 39.47
CA ASN A 142 -8.24 -47.90 39.60
C ASN A 142 -7.86 -48.73 38.35
N ARG A 143 -7.32 -48.09 37.31
CA ARG A 143 -6.99 -48.68 36.00
C ARG A 143 -5.70 -48.05 35.47
N MET A 144 -4.59 -48.43 36.08
CA MET A 144 -3.27 -47.88 35.81
C MET A 144 -2.17 -48.91 36.07
N ILE A 145 -0.97 -48.58 35.64
CA ILE A 145 0.27 -49.24 36.03
C ILE A 145 0.74 -48.54 37.32
N ASN A 146 0.65 -49.23 38.45
CA ASN A 146 1.33 -48.79 39.67
C ASN A 146 2.82 -49.11 39.51
N ALA A 147 3.57 -48.10 39.07
CA ALA A 147 4.98 -48.24 38.76
C ALA A 147 5.85 -48.23 40.04
N GLY A 148 5.36 -47.68 41.15
CA GLY A 148 6.25 -47.30 42.25
C GLY A 148 7.36 -46.39 41.72
N ASN A 149 8.61 -46.75 41.95
CA ASN A 149 9.81 -46.14 41.38
C ASN A 149 10.48 -47.01 40.29
N ARG A 150 9.77 -47.99 39.75
CA ARG A 150 10.26 -48.92 38.71
C ARG A 150 10.29 -48.25 37.34
N THR A 151 11.07 -48.82 36.44
CA THR A 151 11.24 -48.30 35.09
C THR A 151 10.23 -48.93 34.14
N ILE A 152 9.54 -48.07 33.38
CA ILE A 152 8.75 -48.50 32.23
C ILE A 152 9.53 -48.13 30.97
N THR A 153 9.86 -49.15 30.17
CA THR A 153 10.59 -48.99 28.91
C THR A 153 9.62 -49.20 27.75
N LYS A 154 9.48 -48.22 26.86
CA LYS A 154 8.88 -48.39 25.53
C LYS A 154 10.00 -48.53 24.50
N GLU A 155 10.01 -49.63 23.77
CA GLU A 155 10.85 -49.83 22.59
C GLU A 155 10.14 -49.31 21.34
N GLY A 156 10.91 -48.88 20.35
CA GLY A 156 10.37 -48.39 19.07
C GLY A 156 11.41 -48.46 17.97
N THR A 157 10.92 -48.46 16.74
CA THR A 157 11.74 -48.43 15.51
C THR A 157 11.44 -47.19 14.66
N SER A 158 10.39 -46.45 15.02
CA SER A 158 9.98 -45.19 14.40
C SER A 158 9.54 -44.18 15.48
N ALA A 159 9.52 -42.88 15.15
CA ALA A 159 9.07 -41.85 16.09
C ALA A 159 7.61 -42.03 16.52
N THR A 160 6.76 -42.55 15.63
CA THR A 160 5.34 -42.83 15.91
C THR A 160 5.14 -43.93 16.95
N ASP A 161 6.09 -44.85 17.12
CA ASP A 161 6.01 -45.92 18.12
C ASP A 161 6.07 -45.39 19.55
N PHE A 162 6.58 -44.17 19.74
CA PHE A 162 6.68 -43.50 21.04
C PHE A 162 5.52 -42.54 21.30
N ILE A 163 4.57 -42.38 20.37
CA ILE A 163 3.36 -41.58 20.58
C ILE A 163 2.34 -42.46 21.31
N LEU A 164 2.32 -42.37 22.64
CA LEU A 164 1.37 -43.10 23.48
C LEU A 164 1.09 -42.38 24.80
N THR A 165 0.00 -42.79 25.45
CA THR A 165 -0.25 -42.51 26.87
C THR A 165 0.29 -43.67 27.70
N LEU A 166 1.24 -43.40 28.60
CA LEU A 166 1.65 -44.34 29.63
C LEU A 166 0.75 -44.13 30.86
N PRO A 167 -0.18 -45.08 31.16
CA PRO A 167 -1.15 -44.91 32.21
C PRO A 167 -0.55 -45.23 33.58
N ILE A 168 0.41 -44.42 34.02
CA ILE A 168 1.23 -44.70 35.20
C ILE A 168 0.71 -43.99 36.45
N GLY A 169 1.15 -44.47 37.59
CA GLY A 169 0.99 -43.77 38.86
C GLY A 169 1.69 -44.50 40.00
N THR A 170 1.48 -44.01 41.23
CA THR A 170 2.06 -44.57 42.45
C THR A 170 0.95 -44.86 43.45
N GLY A 171 0.88 -46.10 43.93
CA GLY A 171 -0.21 -46.55 44.80
C GLY A 171 -1.57 -46.45 44.09
N THR A 172 -2.42 -45.56 44.58
CA THR A 172 -3.76 -45.26 44.03
C THR A 172 -3.84 -43.92 43.31
N VAL A 173 -2.72 -43.21 43.14
CA VAL A 173 -2.65 -41.89 42.50
C VAL A 173 -2.29 -42.06 41.03
N TYR A 174 -3.17 -41.63 40.12
CA TYR A 174 -2.98 -41.70 38.68
C TYR A 174 -2.33 -40.43 38.13
N THR A 175 -1.14 -40.57 37.55
CA THR A 175 -0.29 -39.46 37.08
C THR A 175 0.32 -39.81 35.71
N PRO A 176 -0.50 -39.88 34.65
CA PRO A 176 -0.04 -40.35 33.34
C PRO A 176 1.02 -39.44 32.71
N VAL A 177 1.82 -40.06 31.85
CA VAL A 177 2.78 -39.37 30.97
C VAL A 177 2.36 -39.65 29.53
N GLN A 178 2.33 -38.61 28.71
CA GLN A 178 1.89 -38.73 27.32
C GLN A 178 2.85 -38.01 26.39
N ILE A 179 3.24 -38.68 25.31
CA ILE A 179 3.88 -38.06 24.15
C ILE A 179 2.82 -37.95 23.05
N ASN A 180 2.47 -36.73 22.67
CA ASN A 180 1.48 -36.42 21.63
C ASN A 180 2.11 -36.35 20.24
N SER A 181 3.37 -35.91 20.15
CA SER A 181 4.13 -35.90 18.92
C SER A 181 5.62 -36.05 19.21
N LEU A 182 6.35 -36.64 18.27
CA LEU A 182 7.79 -36.76 18.33
C LEU A 182 8.37 -36.65 16.92
N SER A 183 9.32 -35.74 16.75
CA SER A 183 10.20 -35.62 15.59
C SER A 183 11.64 -35.73 16.04
N ALA A 184 12.43 -36.51 15.33
CA ALA A 184 13.87 -36.67 15.57
C ALA A 184 14.57 -36.92 14.24
N ALA A 185 15.85 -36.55 14.12
CA ALA A 185 16.60 -36.75 12.88
C ALA A 185 16.78 -38.24 12.53
N SER A 186 16.92 -39.12 13.53
CA SER A 186 16.93 -40.57 13.31
C SER A 186 16.48 -41.35 14.55
N VAL A 187 15.85 -42.50 14.31
CA VAL A 187 15.44 -43.47 15.33
C VAL A 187 16.06 -44.82 14.96
N SER A 188 16.84 -45.42 15.86
CA SER A 188 17.47 -46.73 15.64
C SER A 188 16.45 -47.87 15.79
N SER A 189 16.77 -49.04 15.23
CA SER A 189 15.94 -50.25 15.38
C SER A 189 15.88 -50.81 16.81
N SER A 190 16.70 -50.27 17.72
CA SER A 190 16.77 -50.62 19.14
C SER A 190 16.41 -49.43 20.04
N ALA A 191 15.72 -48.44 19.49
CA ALA A 191 15.43 -47.21 20.22
C ALA A 191 14.47 -47.46 21.38
N VAL A 192 14.69 -46.73 22.48
CA VAL A 192 13.91 -46.83 23.71
C VAL A 192 13.63 -45.46 24.30
N PHE A 193 12.46 -45.36 24.93
CA PHE A 193 12.06 -44.29 25.84
C PHE A 193 11.71 -44.91 27.19
N ARG A 194 12.31 -44.39 28.26
CA ARG A 194 12.13 -44.87 29.63
C ARG A 194 11.49 -43.80 30.48
N VAL A 195 10.57 -44.20 31.36
CA VAL A 195 9.93 -43.31 32.34
C VAL A 195 9.98 -43.95 33.72
N GLN A 196 10.32 -43.13 34.71
CA GLN A 196 10.11 -43.39 36.13
C GLN A 196 9.28 -42.25 36.72
N THR A 197 8.46 -42.56 37.73
CA THR A 197 7.70 -41.57 38.51
C THR A 197 8.06 -41.70 39.98
N PHE A 198 8.07 -40.57 40.69
CA PHE A 198 8.40 -40.49 42.12
C PHE A 198 7.42 -39.56 42.81
N ASP A 199 7.03 -39.90 44.03
CA ASP A 199 6.12 -39.16 44.91
C ASP A 199 6.86 -38.39 46.01
N VAL A 200 8.10 -38.00 45.73
CA VAL A 200 8.90 -37.06 46.55
C VAL A 200 9.45 -35.91 45.70
N PRO A 201 9.64 -34.69 46.24
CA PRO A 201 10.21 -33.58 45.47
C PRO A 201 11.59 -33.91 44.90
N ALA A 202 11.86 -33.45 43.68
CA ALA A 202 13.19 -33.53 43.11
C ALA A 202 14.15 -32.57 43.85
N SER A 203 15.42 -32.98 44.02
CA SER A 203 16.41 -32.14 44.69
C SER A 203 16.81 -30.92 43.84
N GLY A 204 16.76 -29.74 44.47
CA GLY A 204 17.26 -28.48 43.92
C GLY A 204 16.35 -27.80 42.90
N VAL A 205 15.05 -28.14 42.87
CA VAL A 205 14.06 -27.48 42.00
C VAL A 205 14.00 -25.98 42.33
N PRO A 206 14.08 -25.08 41.33
CA PRO A 206 13.97 -23.64 41.55
C PRO A 206 12.53 -23.23 41.88
N GLY A 207 12.38 -22.14 42.62
CA GLY A 207 11.07 -21.62 43.00
C GLY A 207 10.60 -22.07 44.39
N LYS A 208 9.35 -21.73 44.73
CA LYS A 208 8.70 -22.14 45.97
C LYS A 208 7.85 -23.38 45.76
N TYR A 209 7.69 -24.15 46.84
CA TYR A 209 6.75 -25.27 46.91
C TYR A 209 6.87 -26.24 45.71
N PRO A 210 8.06 -26.80 45.39
CA PRO A 210 8.17 -27.75 44.29
C PRO A 210 7.22 -28.94 44.48
N LEU A 211 6.60 -29.42 43.39
CA LEU A 211 5.69 -30.57 43.47
C LEU A 211 6.38 -31.73 44.19
N ASN A 212 5.62 -32.44 45.03
CA ASN A 212 6.04 -33.73 45.56
C ASN A 212 6.16 -34.77 44.44
N ARG A 213 5.63 -34.51 43.25
CA ARG A 213 5.75 -35.39 42.07
C ARG A 213 6.89 -34.96 41.17
N HIS A 214 7.71 -35.91 40.76
CA HIS A 214 8.61 -35.73 39.62
C HIS A 214 8.68 -36.98 38.74
N TRP A 215 9.15 -36.78 37.51
CA TRP A 215 9.38 -37.85 36.54
C TRP A 215 10.79 -37.79 36.02
N ILE A 216 11.38 -38.95 35.77
CA ILE A 216 12.68 -39.06 35.11
C ILE A 216 12.45 -39.78 33.80
N THR A 217 12.86 -39.17 32.70
CA THR A 217 12.82 -39.76 31.37
C THR A 217 14.23 -39.93 30.81
N SER A 218 14.43 -40.99 30.04
CA SER A 218 15.66 -41.17 29.27
C SER A 218 15.41 -41.87 27.95
N THR A 219 16.22 -41.58 26.96
CA THR A 219 16.18 -42.18 25.63
C THR A 219 17.49 -42.87 25.29
N SER A 220 17.44 -43.85 24.40
CA SER A 220 18.61 -44.39 23.71
C SER A 220 18.19 -44.72 22.28
N GLY A 221 19.04 -44.42 21.29
CA GLY A 221 18.72 -44.68 19.88
C GLY A 221 17.80 -43.64 19.21
N ILE A 222 17.44 -42.55 19.90
CA ILE A 222 16.73 -41.39 19.31
C ILE A 222 17.76 -40.25 19.20
N ASN A 223 18.20 -39.92 17.97
CA ASN A 223 19.38 -39.06 17.75
C ASN A 223 19.10 -37.85 16.85
N GLY A 224 19.94 -36.81 17.01
CA GLY A 224 19.90 -35.54 16.27
C GLY A 224 18.89 -34.53 16.84
N PRO A 225 18.64 -33.41 16.14
CA PRO A 225 17.63 -32.45 16.56
C PRO A 225 16.29 -33.13 16.84
N LEU A 226 15.76 -32.90 18.04
CA LEU A 226 14.53 -33.51 18.55
C LEU A 226 13.51 -32.40 18.84
N LEU A 227 12.24 -32.68 18.55
CA LEU A 227 11.09 -31.88 18.98
C LEU A 227 9.99 -32.84 19.43
N ALA A 228 9.63 -32.78 20.71
CA ALA A 228 8.56 -33.59 21.28
C ALA A 228 7.49 -32.73 21.94
N ASP A 229 6.24 -33.17 21.81
CA ASP A 229 5.13 -32.70 22.63
C ASP A 229 4.88 -33.73 23.73
N ILE A 230 5.37 -33.43 24.93
CA ILE A 230 5.30 -34.33 26.10
C ILE A 230 4.56 -33.65 27.25
N SER A 231 3.75 -34.42 27.96
CA SER A 231 2.94 -33.92 29.07
C SER A 231 2.91 -34.86 30.27
N PHE A 232 2.85 -34.27 31.46
CA PHE A 232 2.93 -34.95 32.74
C PHE A 232 1.79 -34.47 33.64
N THR A 233 0.90 -35.38 34.03
CA THR A 233 -0.24 -35.06 34.90
C THR A 233 0.13 -35.31 36.36
N TYR A 234 -0.06 -34.32 37.23
CA TYR A 234 0.09 -34.50 38.69
C TYR A 234 -1.28 -34.53 39.38
N ALA A 235 -1.34 -35.13 40.56
CA ALA A 235 -2.54 -35.14 41.40
C ALA A 235 -2.58 -33.94 42.34
N THR A 236 -3.76 -33.57 42.83
CA THR A 236 -3.89 -32.50 43.84
C THR A 236 -3.10 -32.79 45.12
N THR A 237 -2.93 -34.07 45.47
CA THR A 237 -2.11 -34.51 46.62
C THR A 237 -0.61 -34.36 46.39
N ASP A 238 -0.17 -34.13 45.14
CA ASP A 238 1.24 -33.87 44.84
C ASP A 238 1.63 -32.41 45.10
N VAL A 239 0.66 -31.52 45.31
CA VAL A 239 0.91 -30.12 45.71
C VAL A 239 1.26 -30.09 47.20
N PRO A 240 2.48 -29.64 47.59
CA PRO A 240 2.86 -29.54 48.99
C PRO A 240 2.07 -28.45 49.73
N ASP A 241 2.06 -28.52 51.07
CA ASP A 241 1.41 -27.52 51.91
C ASP A 241 1.93 -26.11 51.63
N GLY A 242 1.01 -25.16 51.41
CA GLY A 242 1.31 -23.78 51.06
C GLY A 242 1.42 -23.51 49.55
N GLY A 243 1.45 -24.56 48.72
CA GLY A 243 1.44 -24.45 47.27
C GLY A 243 0.05 -24.11 46.69
N ASN A 244 0.02 -23.31 45.62
CA ASN A 244 -1.13 -22.93 44.83
C ASN A 244 -0.99 -23.52 43.42
N ALA A 245 -1.75 -24.58 43.13
CA ALA A 245 -1.74 -25.25 41.82
C ALA A 245 -1.87 -24.29 40.63
N GLY A 246 -2.60 -23.16 40.77
CA GLY A 246 -2.78 -22.15 39.72
C GLY A 246 -1.53 -21.34 39.38
N ALA A 247 -0.45 -21.45 40.16
CA ALA A 247 0.81 -20.75 39.96
C ALA A 247 1.96 -21.66 39.48
N TYR A 248 1.72 -22.97 39.33
CA TYR A 248 2.77 -23.90 38.94
C TYR A 248 3.14 -23.76 37.47
N GLU A 249 4.43 -23.60 37.21
CA GLU A 249 5.03 -23.68 35.88
C GLU A 249 5.87 -24.95 35.76
N MET A 250 6.01 -25.45 34.53
CA MET A 250 6.81 -26.63 34.25
C MET A 250 8.30 -26.29 34.26
N VAL A 251 9.09 -27.10 34.97
CA VAL A 251 10.55 -27.00 34.96
C VAL A 251 11.16 -28.36 34.68
N TYR A 252 12.28 -28.35 33.96
CA TYR A 252 13.01 -29.56 33.64
C TYR A 252 14.51 -29.38 33.85
N ARG A 253 15.21 -30.48 34.09
CA ARG A 253 16.66 -30.52 34.20
C ARG A 253 17.19 -31.67 33.37
N SER A 254 17.93 -31.36 32.31
CA SER A 254 18.63 -32.37 31.52
C SER A 254 19.70 -33.09 32.37
N THR A 255 20.12 -34.27 31.94
CA THR A 255 20.97 -35.19 32.73
C THR A 255 22.29 -34.56 33.24
N SER A 256 22.81 -33.53 32.57
CA SER A 256 24.00 -32.77 32.96
C SER A 256 23.77 -31.26 33.14
N GLY A 257 22.52 -30.80 33.09
CA GLY A 257 22.17 -29.38 33.04
C GLY A 257 21.72 -28.78 34.38
N SER A 258 21.53 -27.46 34.36
CA SER A 258 20.81 -26.71 35.39
C SER A 258 19.29 -26.85 35.18
N TRP A 259 18.49 -26.46 36.16
CA TRP A 259 17.04 -26.36 35.98
C TRP A 259 16.68 -25.20 35.04
N GLU A 260 15.77 -25.44 34.11
CA GLU A 260 15.32 -24.49 33.10
C GLU A 260 13.87 -24.79 32.68
N MET A 261 13.28 -23.95 31.83
CA MET A 261 11.98 -24.24 31.20
C MET A 261 12.19 -25.01 29.90
N PRO A 262 11.38 -26.04 29.62
CA PRO A 262 11.41 -26.69 28.33
C PRO A 262 10.76 -25.83 27.24
N GLY A 263 11.16 -26.04 25.99
CA GLY A 263 10.55 -25.37 24.84
C GLY A 263 9.03 -25.62 24.77
N GLY A 264 8.26 -24.54 24.60
CA GLY A 264 6.80 -24.61 24.53
C GLY A 264 6.14 -25.04 25.85
N ALA A 265 6.72 -24.67 26.99
CA ALA A 265 6.12 -24.90 28.29
C ALA A 265 4.70 -24.31 28.39
N SER A 266 3.79 -25.05 29.01
CA SER A 266 2.43 -24.61 29.29
C SER A 266 2.40 -23.44 30.28
N ALA A 267 1.40 -22.57 30.15
CA ALA A 267 1.19 -21.45 31.06
C ALA A 267 1.01 -21.90 32.52
N ALA A 268 1.30 -20.99 33.46
CA ALA A 268 1.12 -21.21 34.89
C ALA A 268 -0.29 -21.76 35.20
N GLY A 269 -0.35 -22.77 36.06
CA GLY A 269 -1.60 -23.41 36.48
C GLY A 269 -2.10 -24.54 35.58
N SER A 270 -1.38 -24.86 34.50
CA SER A 270 -1.75 -25.97 33.60
C SER A 270 -1.52 -27.34 34.24
N ASN A 271 -2.49 -28.25 34.09
CA ASN A 271 -2.36 -29.67 34.44
C ASN A 271 -3.08 -30.51 33.35
N PRO A 272 -2.37 -31.29 32.54
CA PRO A 272 -0.97 -31.66 32.67
C PRO A 272 0.02 -30.51 32.44
N LEU A 273 1.18 -30.59 33.10
CA LEU A 273 2.36 -29.80 32.75
C LEU A 273 2.84 -30.28 31.38
N ARG A 274 2.90 -29.37 30.40
CA ARG A 274 3.18 -29.73 29.00
C ARG A 274 4.36 -28.95 28.45
N ALA A 275 5.23 -29.63 27.73
CA ALA A 275 6.24 -29.05 26.86
C ALA A 275 5.89 -29.40 25.42
N SER A 276 5.38 -28.44 24.64
CA SER A 276 4.94 -28.70 23.26
C SER A 276 6.10 -28.73 22.25
N ALA A 277 7.30 -28.32 22.66
CA ALA A 277 8.50 -28.28 21.82
C ALA A 277 9.76 -28.66 22.63
N ALA A 278 9.67 -29.72 23.44
CA ALA A 278 10.81 -30.23 24.18
C ALA A 278 11.91 -30.68 23.21
N SER A 279 13.13 -30.17 23.40
CA SER A 279 14.31 -30.48 22.58
C SER A 279 15.18 -31.60 23.14
N ASP A 280 14.95 -31.99 24.40
CA ASP A 280 15.59 -33.12 25.06
C ASP A 280 14.55 -33.91 25.86
N LEU A 281 14.66 -35.24 25.80
CA LEU A 281 13.84 -36.18 26.57
C LEU A 281 14.66 -36.91 27.65
N ASN A 282 15.93 -36.55 27.87
CA ASN A 282 16.79 -37.10 28.92
C ASN A 282 16.83 -36.18 30.14
N ALA A 283 15.75 -36.18 30.91
CA ALA A 283 15.51 -35.13 31.89
C ALA A 283 14.73 -35.58 33.14
N THR A 284 14.91 -34.80 34.20
CA THR A 284 14.00 -34.75 35.34
C THR A 284 12.96 -33.67 35.10
N TRP A 285 11.68 -33.98 35.27
CA TRP A 285 10.54 -33.08 35.03
C TRP A 285 9.74 -32.91 36.30
N THR A 286 9.30 -31.69 36.60
CA THR A 286 8.38 -31.38 37.69
C THR A 286 7.73 -30.01 37.47
N GLY A 287 6.99 -29.52 38.46
CA GLY A 287 6.49 -28.15 38.50
C GLY A 287 6.83 -27.48 39.82
N ALA A 288 6.94 -26.16 39.80
CA ALA A 288 7.10 -25.33 40.98
C ALA A 288 6.44 -23.96 40.77
N GLU A 289 6.21 -23.23 41.85
CA GLU A 289 5.86 -21.82 41.75
C GLU A 289 7.13 -21.01 41.47
N PRO A 290 7.24 -20.31 40.32
CA PRO A 290 8.44 -19.58 39.99
C PRO A 290 8.67 -18.46 41.02
N GLU A 291 9.88 -18.41 41.57
CA GLU A 291 10.38 -17.16 42.15
C GLU A 291 10.86 -16.30 40.99
N TYR A 292 10.36 -15.08 40.89
CA TYR A 292 10.82 -14.09 39.92
C TYR A 292 11.10 -12.77 40.63
N ARG A 293 11.94 -11.95 40.00
CA ARG A 293 12.33 -10.62 40.42
C ARG A 293 11.95 -9.62 39.33
N SER A 294 11.62 -8.40 39.76
CA SER A 294 11.39 -7.30 38.84
C SER A 294 12.57 -6.33 38.97
N PHE A 295 13.40 -6.28 37.94
CA PHE A 295 14.53 -5.36 37.83
C PHE A 295 14.06 -4.04 37.21
N TYR A 296 14.44 -2.94 37.83
CA TYR A 296 14.23 -1.58 37.32
C TYR A 296 15.58 -0.92 37.15
N SER A 297 15.76 -0.14 36.09
CA SER A 297 17.01 0.60 35.89
C SER A 297 17.17 1.68 36.99
N PHE A 298 18.26 1.61 37.77
CA PHE A 298 18.62 2.55 38.84
C PHE A 298 19.55 3.68 38.38
N THR A 299 20.42 3.40 37.41
CA THR A 299 21.20 4.42 36.67
C THR A 299 21.32 4.00 35.21
N SER A 300 21.78 4.90 34.34
CA SER A 300 22.28 4.48 33.02
C SER A 300 23.59 3.72 33.20
N GLY A 301 23.81 2.66 32.41
CA GLY A 301 24.97 1.79 32.60
C GLY A 301 24.88 0.48 31.82
N SER A 302 25.82 -0.42 32.07
CA SER A 302 25.84 -1.74 31.45
C SER A 302 24.73 -2.62 32.03
N TRP A 303 24.09 -3.42 31.18
CA TRP A 303 23.17 -4.48 31.57
C TRP A 303 23.79 -5.46 32.58
N ASP A 304 25.10 -5.70 32.46
CA ASP A 304 25.84 -6.67 33.28
C ASP A 304 26.48 -6.05 34.54
N ASP A 305 26.19 -4.78 34.85
CA ASP A 305 26.60 -4.12 36.09
C ASP A 305 25.45 -4.14 37.12
N PRO A 306 25.60 -4.78 38.30
CA PRO A 306 24.59 -4.74 39.36
C PRO A 306 24.24 -3.35 39.86
N GLY A 307 25.15 -2.37 39.73
CA GLY A 307 24.91 -0.98 40.08
C GLY A 307 23.86 -0.31 39.19
N THR A 308 23.65 -0.83 37.98
CA THR A 308 22.64 -0.36 37.02
C THR A 308 21.22 -0.70 37.45
N TRP A 309 21.03 -1.68 38.33
CA TRP A 309 19.72 -2.26 38.61
C TRP A 309 19.29 -2.16 40.08
N THR A 310 17.99 -2.00 40.29
CA THR A 310 17.33 -1.99 41.60
C THR A 310 16.04 -2.80 41.55
N PHE A 311 15.58 -3.27 42.71
CA PHE A 311 14.24 -3.85 42.89
C PHE A 311 13.20 -2.80 43.31
N ASP A 312 13.60 -1.52 43.47
CA ASP A 312 12.68 -0.40 43.68
C ASP A 312 12.00 -0.01 42.36
N PRO A 313 10.66 -0.15 42.23
CA PRO A 313 9.93 0.17 41.01
C PRO A 313 10.09 1.61 40.53
N SER A 314 10.39 2.55 41.42
CA SER A 314 10.58 3.96 41.06
C SER A 314 11.95 4.26 40.46
N GLY A 315 12.94 3.36 40.65
CA GLY A 315 14.32 3.59 40.24
C GLY A 315 15.03 4.72 40.99
N THR A 316 14.51 5.14 42.16
CA THR A 316 15.04 6.28 42.94
C THR A 316 15.92 5.85 44.10
N GLN A 317 15.74 4.63 44.61
CA GLN A 317 16.57 4.04 45.64
C GLN A 317 17.27 2.80 45.10
N TRP A 318 18.56 2.65 45.43
CA TRP A 318 19.27 1.41 45.16
C TRP A 318 18.87 0.35 46.19
N LEU A 319 18.14 -0.66 45.73
CA LEU A 319 17.63 -1.79 46.50
C LEU A 319 17.98 -3.08 45.76
N ASN A 320 19.25 -3.52 45.85
CA ASN A 320 19.72 -4.75 45.23
C ASN A 320 20.80 -5.42 46.11
N PRO A 321 20.46 -5.86 47.33
CA PRO A 321 21.44 -6.32 48.32
C PRO A 321 22.23 -7.58 47.88
N GLY A 322 21.70 -8.35 46.93
CA GLY A 322 22.39 -9.51 46.34
C GLY A 322 23.33 -9.17 45.19
N ALA A 323 23.40 -7.90 44.77
CA ALA A 323 24.15 -7.45 43.61
C ALA A 323 23.87 -8.29 42.35
N TYR A 324 22.59 -8.61 42.11
CA TYR A 324 22.18 -9.36 40.92
C TYR A 324 22.02 -8.43 39.72
N THR A 325 22.25 -8.95 38.53
CA THR A 325 21.79 -8.35 37.27
C THR A 325 20.62 -9.17 36.75
N PRO A 326 19.86 -8.68 35.75
CA PRO A 326 18.88 -9.50 35.07
C PRO A 326 19.45 -10.79 34.50
N SER A 327 20.77 -10.85 34.23
CA SER A 327 21.44 -12.07 33.74
C SER A 327 21.96 -12.97 34.86
N THR A 328 22.43 -12.42 35.99
CA THR A 328 23.01 -13.22 37.09
C THR A 328 22.00 -13.61 38.17
N SER A 329 20.78 -13.11 38.10
CA SER A 329 19.69 -13.52 38.98
C SER A 329 19.47 -15.04 38.90
N PRO A 330 19.34 -15.74 40.04
CA PRO A 330 18.98 -17.17 40.07
C PRO A 330 17.64 -17.48 39.37
N SER A 331 16.81 -16.47 39.17
CA SER A 331 15.51 -16.53 38.47
C SER A 331 15.50 -15.81 37.12
N SER A 332 16.67 -15.45 36.58
CA SER A 332 16.84 -14.61 35.36
C SER A 332 15.80 -14.86 34.26
N VAL A 333 15.61 -16.12 33.84
CA VAL A 333 14.67 -16.48 32.77
C VAL A 333 13.19 -16.20 33.09
N TYR A 334 12.84 -16.05 34.36
CA TYR A 334 11.50 -15.71 34.86
C TYR A 334 11.36 -14.22 35.23
N ASP A 335 12.46 -13.48 35.26
CA ASP A 335 12.48 -12.12 35.77
C ASP A 335 11.90 -11.12 34.76
N ASP A 336 11.33 -10.05 35.31
CA ASP A 336 10.86 -8.90 34.55
C ASP A 336 11.92 -7.80 34.57
N VAL A 337 12.13 -7.15 33.44
CA VAL A 337 13.10 -6.05 33.30
C VAL A 337 12.40 -4.80 32.81
N THR A 338 12.48 -3.71 33.56
CA THR A 338 11.92 -2.42 33.17
C THR A 338 13.02 -1.38 33.07
N ILE A 339 13.19 -0.84 31.86
CA ILE A 339 14.08 0.29 31.61
C ILE A 339 13.26 1.57 31.72
N LEU A 340 13.38 2.23 32.87
CA LEU A 340 12.66 3.46 33.19
C LEU A 340 13.05 4.62 32.25
N SER A 341 12.13 5.57 32.10
CA SER A 341 12.33 6.78 31.31
C SER A 341 13.59 7.55 31.73
N GLY A 342 14.29 8.13 30.76
CA GLY A 342 15.54 8.88 30.97
C GLY A 342 16.77 8.02 31.29
N ARG A 343 16.66 6.67 31.26
CA ARG A 343 17.77 5.74 31.48
C ARG A 343 18.23 5.11 30.18
N THR A 344 19.54 4.88 30.04
CA THR A 344 20.15 4.19 28.90
C THR A 344 20.90 2.95 29.39
N ILE A 345 20.50 1.79 28.91
CA ILE A 345 21.11 0.50 29.25
C ILE A 345 21.88 -0.01 28.04
N THR A 346 23.18 -0.27 28.20
CA THR A 346 24.03 -0.82 27.14
C THR A 346 24.25 -2.30 27.35
N VAL A 347 24.14 -3.09 26.29
CA VAL A 347 24.37 -4.53 26.31
C VAL A 347 25.72 -4.84 25.68
N SER A 348 26.63 -5.36 26.49
CA SER A 348 28.03 -5.63 26.09
C SER A 348 28.34 -7.11 25.87
N SER A 349 27.37 -8.00 26.07
CA SER A 349 27.51 -9.44 25.84
C SER A 349 26.21 -10.05 25.30
N ASN A 350 26.34 -11.17 24.58
CA ASN A 350 25.25 -11.87 23.92
C ASN A 350 24.26 -12.52 24.92
N GLU A 351 23.17 -13.09 24.40
CA GLU A 351 22.29 -14.05 25.12
C GLU A 351 21.64 -13.46 26.38
N LYS A 352 21.10 -12.24 26.25
CA LYS A 352 20.20 -11.68 27.28
C LYS A 352 18.83 -12.37 27.19
N ILE A 353 18.47 -13.09 28.25
CA ILE A 353 17.26 -13.90 28.33
C ILE A 353 16.51 -13.54 29.61
N ASN A 354 15.27 -13.08 29.48
CA ASN A 354 14.36 -12.79 30.59
C ASN A 354 12.91 -13.03 30.15
N LYS A 355 11.96 -13.05 31.11
CA LYS A 355 10.54 -13.29 30.78
C LYS A 355 9.98 -12.09 30.03
N ASN A 356 9.96 -10.92 30.67
CA ASN A 356 9.43 -9.71 30.06
C ASN A 356 10.46 -8.59 30.09
N ILE A 357 10.47 -7.78 29.04
CA ILE A 357 11.15 -6.50 29.05
C ILE A 357 10.19 -5.36 28.67
N THR A 358 10.21 -4.29 29.46
CA THR A 358 9.51 -3.03 29.19
C THR A 358 10.54 -1.93 29.00
N VAL A 359 10.58 -1.33 27.80
CA VAL A 359 11.54 -0.27 27.45
C VAL A 359 10.78 1.06 27.38
N THR A 360 10.94 1.91 28.40
CA THR A 360 10.47 3.32 28.40
C THR A 360 11.64 4.29 28.24
N GLY A 361 12.85 3.89 28.64
CA GLY A 361 14.11 4.60 28.37
C GLY A 361 14.74 4.15 27.05
N THR A 362 16.05 3.89 27.07
CA THR A 362 16.82 3.39 25.92
C THR A 362 17.48 2.06 26.23
N LEU A 363 17.28 1.06 25.36
CA LEU A 363 18.04 -0.18 25.32
C LEU A 363 18.98 -0.14 24.12
N ASP A 364 20.28 -0.17 24.36
CA ASP A 364 21.29 -0.20 23.31
C ASP A 364 21.93 -1.58 23.22
N LEU A 365 21.63 -2.31 22.14
CA LEU A 365 22.12 -3.67 21.93
C LEU A 365 23.46 -3.70 21.19
N GLY A 366 23.95 -2.57 20.66
CA GLY A 366 25.14 -2.57 19.81
C GLY A 366 25.12 -3.70 18.77
N ASN A 367 26.17 -4.52 18.76
CA ASN A 367 26.33 -5.68 17.87
C ASN A 367 25.99 -7.03 18.53
N THR A 368 25.47 -7.06 19.77
CA THR A 368 25.26 -8.31 20.50
C THR A 368 24.06 -9.08 19.96
N THR A 369 24.10 -10.41 20.01
CA THR A 369 23.08 -11.29 19.41
C THR A 369 22.55 -12.33 20.40
N GLY A 370 21.55 -13.10 19.98
CA GLY A 370 20.96 -14.18 20.80
C GLY A 370 20.03 -13.71 21.91
N HIS A 371 19.61 -12.43 21.91
CA HIS A 371 18.66 -11.92 22.90
C HIS A 371 17.26 -12.49 22.69
N ALA A 372 16.65 -12.96 23.77
CA ALA A 372 15.33 -13.59 23.76
C ALA A 372 14.52 -13.12 24.98
N PHE A 373 13.40 -12.46 24.72
CA PHE A 373 12.43 -12.09 25.74
C PHE A 373 11.11 -12.76 25.40
N THR A 374 10.37 -13.28 26.38
CA THR A 374 9.04 -13.85 26.06
C THR A 374 8.13 -12.74 25.52
N SER A 375 8.13 -11.59 26.17
CA SER A 375 7.49 -10.37 25.65
C SER A 375 8.40 -9.13 25.74
N LEU A 376 8.25 -8.23 24.77
CA LEU A 376 8.96 -6.96 24.67
C LEU A 376 7.94 -5.85 24.37
N SER A 377 7.87 -4.87 25.27
CA SER A 377 6.88 -3.78 25.21
C SER A 377 7.50 -2.43 25.60
N GLY A 378 6.73 -1.35 25.45
CA GLY A 378 7.07 -0.02 25.94
C GLY A 378 7.15 1.04 24.83
N THR A 379 7.31 2.29 25.26
CA THR A 379 7.26 3.51 24.42
C THR A 379 8.64 4.12 24.17
N GLY A 380 9.70 3.45 24.62
CA GLY A 380 11.08 3.93 24.57
C GLY A 380 11.81 3.64 23.26
N ARG A 381 13.14 3.60 23.35
CA ARG A 381 14.05 3.44 22.20
C ARG A 381 14.87 2.15 22.28
N ILE A 382 14.91 1.39 21.19
CA ILE A 382 15.82 0.25 21.03
C ILE A 382 16.83 0.58 19.94
N ARG A 383 18.13 0.53 20.26
CA ARG A 383 19.23 0.86 19.34
C ARG A 383 19.94 -0.41 18.89
N LEU A 384 20.20 -0.50 17.59
CA LEU A 384 20.78 -1.66 16.92
C LEU A 384 21.96 -1.23 16.06
N ALA A 385 23.11 -1.90 16.22
CA ALA A 385 24.25 -1.77 15.31
C ALA A 385 24.45 -3.00 14.40
N GLY A 386 23.44 -3.88 14.35
CA GLY A 386 23.33 -4.98 13.40
C GLY A 386 21.87 -5.39 13.15
N ASP A 387 21.66 -6.51 12.47
CA ASP A 387 20.34 -7.16 12.32
C ASP A 387 20.02 -8.01 13.56
N ASN A 388 19.95 -7.36 14.72
CA ASN A 388 19.95 -8.02 16.04
C ASN A 388 18.78 -7.62 16.95
N PHE A 389 17.64 -7.22 16.37
CA PHE A 389 16.43 -6.97 17.16
C PHE A 389 16.01 -8.27 17.91
N PRO A 390 15.72 -8.21 19.22
CA PRO A 390 15.49 -9.40 20.05
C PRO A 390 14.38 -10.31 19.51
N SER A 391 14.50 -11.61 19.81
CA SER A 391 13.41 -12.57 19.61
C SER A 391 12.39 -12.47 20.76
N GLY A 392 11.13 -12.77 20.47
CA GLY A 392 10.03 -12.61 21.42
C GLY A 392 8.75 -12.03 20.81
N ASP A 393 7.69 -11.95 21.61
CA ASP A 393 6.51 -11.18 21.26
C ASP A 393 6.77 -9.69 21.49
N ALA A 394 7.06 -8.96 20.41
CA ALA A 394 7.29 -7.52 20.42
C ALA A 394 6.05 -6.69 20.05
N THR A 395 4.85 -7.29 20.06
CA THR A 395 3.61 -6.58 19.67
C THR A 395 3.41 -5.31 20.49
N GLY A 396 3.56 -5.38 21.82
CA GLY A 396 3.42 -4.23 22.72
C GLY A 396 4.43 -3.09 22.52
N PHE A 397 5.48 -3.28 21.73
CA PHE A 397 6.41 -2.22 21.34
C PHE A 397 6.16 -1.78 19.88
N ASN A 398 5.91 -2.73 18.99
CA ASN A 398 5.72 -2.48 17.56
C ASN A 398 4.34 -1.91 17.21
N SER A 399 3.36 -2.07 18.09
CA SER A 399 2.01 -1.50 17.97
C SER A 399 1.68 -0.57 19.14
N ASP A 400 2.69 0.12 19.68
CA ASP A 400 2.50 1.18 20.66
C ASP A 400 1.37 2.11 20.22
N GLU A 401 0.27 2.11 20.98
CA GLU A 401 -0.95 2.88 20.68
C GLU A 401 -0.71 4.39 20.78
N GLU A 402 0.32 4.80 21.54
CA GLU A 402 0.73 6.19 21.69
C GLU A 402 1.63 6.64 20.52
N GLY A 403 2.19 5.70 19.77
CA GLY A 403 3.03 5.96 18.60
C GLY A 403 4.38 6.59 18.94
N GLU A 404 4.91 6.34 20.13
CA GLU A 404 6.15 6.96 20.64
C GLU A 404 7.38 6.05 20.49
N SER A 405 7.20 4.73 20.51
CA SER A 405 8.32 3.78 20.45
C SER A 405 9.17 3.90 19.18
N VAL A 406 10.50 3.79 19.33
CA VAL A 406 11.48 3.97 18.24
C VAL A 406 12.47 2.81 18.17
N VAL A 407 12.68 2.27 16.97
CA VAL A 407 13.85 1.45 16.64
C VAL A 407 14.88 2.32 15.91
N GLU A 408 16.07 2.47 16.48
CA GLU A 408 17.20 3.21 15.90
C GLU A 408 18.24 2.23 15.34
N TYR A 409 18.61 2.41 14.08
CA TYR A 409 19.74 1.73 13.45
C TYR A 409 20.95 2.67 13.39
N TYR A 410 22.12 2.23 13.85
CA TYR A 410 23.34 3.04 13.91
C TYR A 410 24.61 2.19 13.70
N GLY A 411 25.78 2.81 13.59
CA GLY A 411 27.07 2.12 13.54
C GLY A 411 27.65 2.00 12.12
N ASN A 412 28.29 0.85 11.84
CA ASN A 412 28.95 0.58 10.55
C ASN A 412 27.94 0.08 9.51
N THR A 413 28.36 -0.08 8.25
CA THR A 413 27.51 -0.68 7.21
C THR A 413 27.11 -2.12 7.54
N TYR A 414 25.81 -2.43 7.44
CA TYR A 414 25.28 -3.81 7.51
C TYR A 414 23.94 -3.96 6.79
N ASN A 415 23.60 -5.23 6.51
CA ASN A 415 22.33 -5.61 5.90
C ASN A 415 21.30 -5.95 6.99
N VAL A 416 20.04 -5.62 6.74
CA VAL A 416 18.89 -6.15 7.51
C VAL A 416 18.06 -7.08 6.64
N THR A 417 17.99 -8.34 7.05
CA THR A 417 17.53 -9.47 6.24
C THR A 417 16.21 -10.07 6.73
N ILE A 418 15.77 -9.68 7.92
CA ILE A 418 14.52 -10.15 8.51
C ILE A 418 13.43 -9.09 8.26
N PRO A 419 12.25 -9.49 7.73
CA PRO A 419 11.14 -8.56 7.61
C PRO A 419 10.62 -8.16 8.99
N ARG A 420 10.38 -6.87 9.19
CA ARG A 420 9.94 -6.34 10.49
C ARG A 420 8.77 -5.38 10.33
N THR A 421 7.94 -5.34 11.37
CA THR A 421 6.94 -4.30 11.59
C THR A 421 7.34 -3.50 12.80
N PHE A 422 7.48 -2.18 12.67
CA PHE A 422 7.84 -1.28 13.76
C PHE A 422 6.85 -0.12 13.86
N SER A 423 6.81 0.53 15.02
CA SER A 423 6.09 1.79 15.21
C SER A 423 6.84 2.89 14.45
N ASN A 424 7.89 3.45 15.03
CA ASN A 424 8.78 4.40 14.35
C ASN A 424 10.17 3.80 14.11
N VAL A 425 10.83 4.26 13.04
CA VAL A 425 12.20 3.88 12.72
C VAL A 425 13.06 5.12 12.52
N GLU A 426 14.25 5.10 13.09
CA GLU A 426 15.29 6.10 12.87
C GLU A 426 16.55 5.42 12.30
N VAL A 427 17.08 5.95 11.20
CA VAL A 427 18.36 5.55 10.62
C VAL A 427 19.37 6.64 10.93
N ASN A 428 20.23 6.36 11.90
CA ASN A 428 21.25 7.27 12.45
C ASN A 428 22.65 6.70 12.23
N MET A 429 22.96 6.41 10.97
CA MET A 429 24.28 5.95 10.55
C MET A 429 25.27 7.12 10.52
N THR A 430 26.58 6.85 10.52
CA THR A 430 27.60 7.92 10.46
C THR A 430 28.33 7.95 9.12
N GLY A 431 28.56 9.14 8.56
CA GLY A 431 29.35 9.32 7.35
C GLY A 431 28.80 8.57 6.14
N SER A 432 29.58 7.65 5.59
CA SER A 432 29.22 6.82 4.43
C SER A 432 28.72 5.42 4.81
N ASN A 433 28.42 5.17 6.08
CA ASN A 433 27.87 3.88 6.50
C ASN A 433 26.43 3.70 6.02
N GLU A 434 26.08 2.49 5.59
CA GLU A 434 24.79 2.17 5.00
C GLU A 434 23.98 1.17 5.84
N LEU A 435 22.71 1.48 6.10
CA LEU A 435 21.70 0.49 6.45
C LEU A 435 21.10 -0.05 5.17
N ILE A 436 21.39 -1.31 4.84
CA ILE A 436 20.97 -1.91 3.58
C ILE A 436 19.77 -2.82 3.81
N LEU A 437 18.61 -2.42 3.28
CA LEU A 437 17.39 -3.23 3.34
C LEU A 437 17.52 -4.42 2.38
N MET A 438 17.31 -5.64 2.90
CA MET A 438 17.29 -6.89 2.14
C MET A 438 15.96 -7.66 2.28
N ALA A 439 15.00 -7.12 3.03
CA ALA A 439 13.66 -7.65 3.25
C ALA A 439 12.61 -6.53 3.37
N ASP A 440 11.33 -6.90 3.32
CA ASP A 440 10.20 -5.98 3.41
C ASP A 440 10.01 -5.42 4.82
N TYR A 441 9.68 -4.14 4.93
CA TYR A 441 9.48 -3.44 6.20
C TYR A 441 8.13 -2.72 6.21
N VAL A 442 7.44 -2.78 7.36
CA VAL A 442 6.23 -2.00 7.63
C VAL A 442 6.48 -1.09 8.82
N ILE A 443 6.43 0.21 8.59
CA ILE A 443 6.65 1.26 9.58
C ILE A 443 5.30 1.95 9.77
N LYS A 444 4.68 1.78 10.95
CA LYS A 444 3.33 2.29 11.24
C LYS A 444 3.31 3.80 11.53
N GLY A 445 4.41 4.32 12.04
CA GLY A 445 4.64 5.73 12.32
C GLY A 445 5.62 6.32 11.31
N LYS A 446 6.57 7.11 11.80
CA LYS A 446 7.54 7.85 10.99
C LYS A 446 8.80 7.05 10.68
N LEU A 447 9.38 7.30 9.51
CA LEU A 447 10.73 6.89 9.14
C LEU A 447 11.61 8.14 9.04
N ILE A 448 12.63 8.24 9.89
CA ILE A 448 13.60 9.34 9.87
C ILE A 448 14.96 8.80 9.44
N VAL A 449 15.59 9.44 8.47
CA VAL A 449 17.00 9.22 8.14
C VAL A 449 17.77 10.44 8.63
N SER A 450 18.26 10.37 9.87
CA SER A 450 18.98 11.45 10.55
C SER A 450 20.46 11.50 10.13
N GLY A 451 21.06 10.35 9.81
CA GLY A 451 22.47 10.28 9.41
C GLY A 451 22.84 9.08 8.55
N GLY A 452 23.89 9.25 7.74
CA GLY A 452 24.44 8.21 6.86
C GLY A 452 23.47 7.83 5.74
N ILE A 453 23.43 6.55 5.35
CA ILE A 453 22.70 6.11 4.16
C ILE A 453 21.67 5.02 4.50
N LEU A 454 20.41 5.21 4.10
CA LEU A 454 19.41 4.15 3.98
C LEU A 454 19.38 3.67 2.52
N SER A 455 19.72 2.41 2.28
CA SER A 455 19.82 1.83 0.94
C SER A 455 18.73 0.78 0.69
N PHE A 456 17.98 0.93 -0.39
CA PHE A 456 17.05 -0.09 -0.88
C PHE A 456 17.81 -1.11 -1.73
N GLY A 457 17.97 -2.32 -1.18
CA GLY A 457 18.71 -3.40 -1.83
C GLY A 457 20.22 -3.18 -1.83
N ASN A 458 20.97 -4.23 -2.16
CA ASN A 458 22.42 -4.17 -2.31
C ASN A 458 22.83 -4.23 -3.79
N ASN A 459 24.14 -4.29 -4.05
CA ASN A 459 24.69 -4.29 -5.41
C ASN A 459 24.58 -5.63 -6.16
N SER A 460 23.95 -6.65 -5.57
CA SER A 460 23.89 -8.01 -6.14
C SER A 460 22.51 -8.65 -6.12
N SER A 461 21.63 -8.26 -5.20
CA SER A 461 20.32 -8.86 -4.98
C SER A 461 19.30 -8.32 -5.97
N ALA A 462 18.72 -9.20 -6.79
CA ALA A 462 17.66 -8.85 -7.70
C ALA A 462 16.24 -8.92 -7.07
N ASN A 463 16.14 -9.21 -5.77
CA ASN A 463 14.85 -9.34 -5.10
C ASN A 463 14.20 -7.96 -4.90
N PRO A 464 12.99 -7.72 -5.44
CA PRO A 464 12.27 -6.48 -5.20
C PRO A 464 11.86 -6.39 -3.74
N LEU A 465 11.83 -5.16 -3.21
CA LEU A 465 11.45 -4.88 -1.83
C LEU A 465 10.15 -4.10 -1.84
N ASN A 466 9.30 -4.33 -0.85
CA ASN A 466 8.09 -3.59 -0.61
C ASN A 466 8.13 -2.97 0.80
N VAL A 467 8.52 -1.70 0.88
CA VAL A 467 8.63 -0.96 2.13
C VAL A 467 7.42 -0.04 2.26
N THR A 468 6.74 -0.09 3.41
CA THR A 468 5.57 0.74 3.69
C THR A 468 5.82 1.63 4.89
N VAL A 469 5.55 2.93 4.73
CA VAL A 469 5.60 3.94 5.80
C VAL A 469 4.21 4.57 5.91
N GLN A 470 3.53 4.33 7.02
CA GLN A 470 2.18 4.83 7.26
C GLN A 470 2.16 6.29 7.75
N GLY A 471 3.20 6.71 8.48
CA GLY A 471 3.48 8.11 8.81
C GLY A 471 4.40 8.78 7.78
N ASP A 472 5.12 9.81 8.24
CA ASP A 472 5.98 10.63 7.38
C ASP A 472 7.35 10.00 7.16
N LEU A 473 7.95 10.25 6.00
CA LEU A 473 9.34 9.99 5.69
C LEU A 473 10.12 11.32 5.71
N SER A 474 11.11 11.42 6.59
CA SER A 474 12.00 12.60 6.68
C SER A 474 13.45 12.21 6.48
N VAL A 475 14.17 12.95 5.63
CA VAL A 475 15.62 12.84 5.44
C VAL A 475 16.26 14.12 5.92
N GLU A 476 17.01 14.06 7.02
CA GLU A 476 17.63 15.24 7.61
C GLU A 476 18.93 15.61 6.88
N GLY A 477 19.53 16.76 7.19
CA GLY A 477 20.65 17.33 6.43
C GLY A 477 21.89 16.43 6.29
N THR A 478 22.11 15.50 7.22
CA THR A 478 23.19 14.49 7.17
C THR A 478 22.73 13.11 6.71
N GLY A 479 21.43 12.92 6.53
CA GLY A 479 20.81 11.69 6.06
C GLY A 479 20.79 11.58 4.54
N ARG A 480 20.87 10.34 4.06
CA ARG A 480 20.86 10.02 2.63
C ARG A 480 20.00 8.79 2.34
N ILE A 481 19.26 8.79 1.24
CA ILE A 481 18.61 7.60 0.67
C ILE A 481 19.29 7.22 -0.63
N SER A 482 19.54 5.93 -0.82
CA SER A 482 20.07 5.35 -2.06
C SER A 482 19.34 4.04 -2.42
N THR A 483 19.72 3.44 -3.55
CA THR A 483 19.32 2.08 -3.92
C THR A 483 20.53 1.37 -4.53
N GLY A 484 20.66 0.06 -4.26
CA GLY A 484 21.77 -0.75 -4.75
C GLY A 484 21.82 -0.83 -6.29
N THR A 485 22.94 -1.29 -6.86
CA THR A 485 23.12 -1.33 -8.32
C THR A 485 22.54 -2.57 -9.01
N ALA A 486 21.98 -3.53 -8.27
CA ALA A 486 21.36 -4.71 -8.86
C ALA A 486 20.13 -4.32 -9.69
N ASN A 487 19.88 -5.00 -10.82
CA ASN A 487 18.73 -4.71 -11.69
C ASN A 487 17.42 -5.16 -11.04
N THR A 488 16.85 -4.31 -10.19
CA THR A 488 15.62 -4.60 -9.46
C THR A 488 14.80 -3.33 -9.24
N ARG A 489 13.49 -3.53 -9.05
CA ARG A 489 12.51 -2.45 -8.89
C ARG A 489 11.81 -2.58 -7.55
N HIS A 490 12.21 -1.74 -6.61
CA HIS A 490 11.63 -1.67 -5.28
C HIS A 490 10.37 -0.79 -5.28
N GLN A 491 9.54 -0.98 -4.26
CA GLN A 491 8.34 -0.20 -3.97
C GLN A 491 8.50 0.46 -2.60
N LEU A 492 8.28 1.78 -2.55
CA LEU A 492 8.18 2.54 -1.32
C LEU A 492 6.78 3.15 -1.24
N ASN A 493 5.92 2.60 -0.38
CA ASN A 493 4.55 3.06 -0.19
C ASN A 493 4.48 4.05 0.97
N LEU A 494 4.06 5.28 0.68
CA LEU A 494 3.95 6.37 1.64
C LEU A 494 2.49 6.77 1.85
N TYR A 495 2.09 6.84 3.11
CA TYR A 495 0.78 7.35 3.53
C TYR A 495 0.86 8.68 4.31
N GLY A 496 2.06 9.12 4.71
CA GLY A 496 2.35 10.47 5.20
C GLY A 496 3.13 11.32 4.20
N ASP A 497 3.68 12.42 4.67
CA ASP A 497 4.47 13.37 3.88
C ASP A 497 5.89 12.86 3.64
N PHE A 498 6.53 13.37 2.59
CA PHE A 498 7.95 13.17 2.31
C PHE A 498 8.70 14.51 2.35
N ILE A 499 9.63 14.63 3.30
CA ILE A 499 10.44 15.84 3.49
C ILE A 499 11.92 15.46 3.35
N ASN A 500 12.64 16.14 2.46
CA ASN A 500 14.07 15.91 2.27
C ASN A 500 14.86 17.21 2.48
N ASP A 501 15.62 17.29 3.58
CA ASP A 501 16.64 18.29 3.86
C ASP A 501 18.07 17.80 3.57
N GLY A 502 18.25 16.51 3.29
CA GLY A 502 19.52 15.87 2.93
C GLY A 502 19.62 15.48 1.44
N GLU A 503 19.93 14.21 1.16
CA GLU A 503 20.01 13.70 -0.22
C GLU A 503 19.18 12.42 -0.38
N ALA A 504 18.19 12.41 -1.28
CA ALA A 504 17.38 11.23 -1.54
C ALA A 504 17.48 10.81 -3.01
N ARG A 505 18.04 9.62 -3.27
CA ARG A 505 18.14 9.03 -4.60
C ARG A 505 17.39 7.71 -4.67
N PHE A 506 16.26 7.74 -5.36
CA PHE A 506 15.42 6.58 -5.66
C PHE A 506 15.79 5.91 -6.99
N THR A 507 16.99 6.21 -7.51
CA THR A 507 17.52 5.74 -8.79
C THR A 507 19.04 5.87 -8.80
N ASN A 508 19.71 4.96 -9.49
CA ASN A 508 21.15 5.07 -9.80
C ASN A 508 21.44 6.04 -10.95
N ARG A 509 20.41 6.49 -11.69
CA ARG A 509 20.58 7.46 -12.78
C ARG A 509 21.08 8.81 -12.28
N THR A 510 22.09 9.35 -12.95
CA THR A 510 22.57 10.72 -12.76
C THR A 510 21.94 11.72 -13.73
N GLU A 511 21.28 11.23 -14.77
CA GLU A 511 20.65 12.00 -15.85
C GLU A 511 19.32 11.35 -16.26
N PRO A 512 18.37 12.09 -16.83
CA PRO A 512 17.09 11.53 -17.25
C PRO A 512 17.21 10.53 -18.40
N GLY A 513 16.46 9.42 -18.29
CA GLY A 513 16.40 8.37 -19.32
C GLY A 513 14.97 8.06 -19.74
N TYR A 514 14.31 8.95 -20.47
CA TYR A 514 12.87 8.84 -20.75
C TYR A 514 12.47 7.74 -21.73
N GLY A 515 13.39 7.23 -22.57
CA GLY A 515 13.06 6.27 -23.63
C GLY A 515 13.09 4.79 -23.23
N THR A 516 13.80 4.47 -22.15
CA THR A 516 14.08 3.10 -21.73
C THR A 516 13.97 2.97 -20.22
N HIS A 517 13.68 1.76 -19.75
CA HIS A 517 13.77 1.44 -18.32
C HIS A 517 15.23 1.41 -17.86
N ALA A 518 15.44 1.62 -16.56
CA ALA A 518 16.77 1.45 -15.98
C ALA A 518 17.10 -0.05 -15.92
N THR A 519 18.39 -0.37 -15.88
CA THR A 519 18.88 -1.75 -15.78
C THR A 519 19.69 -1.97 -14.50
N ASP A 520 19.50 -1.09 -13.53
CA ASP A 520 20.08 -1.03 -12.20
C ASP A 520 18.96 -0.70 -11.20
N GLY A 521 19.30 -0.59 -9.91
CA GLY A 521 18.29 -0.47 -8.85
C GLY A 521 17.51 0.84 -8.96
N ILE A 522 16.20 0.71 -8.83
CA ILE A 522 15.23 1.81 -8.86
C ILE A 522 14.17 1.60 -7.79
N VAL A 523 13.60 2.70 -7.30
CA VAL A 523 12.49 2.70 -6.34
C VAL A 523 11.31 3.47 -6.94
N ASP A 524 10.16 2.82 -7.01
CA ASP A 524 8.89 3.50 -7.25
C ASP A 524 8.38 4.06 -5.94
N VAL A 525 8.30 5.39 -5.84
CA VAL A 525 7.76 6.07 -4.67
C VAL A 525 6.26 6.29 -4.89
N ASN A 526 5.45 5.60 -4.09
CA ASN A 526 4.01 5.51 -4.24
C ASN A 526 3.32 6.32 -3.14
N PHE A 527 2.53 7.31 -3.51
CA PHE A 527 1.72 8.13 -2.60
C PHE A 527 0.27 7.63 -2.64
N LEU A 528 -0.13 6.93 -1.58
CA LEU A 528 -1.32 6.06 -1.57
C LEU A 528 -2.38 6.45 -0.53
N ASN A 529 -2.21 7.58 0.16
CA ASN A 529 -3.20 7.96 1.16
C ASN A 529 -4.54 8.33 0.50
N ALA A 530 -5.58 7.56 0.80
CA ALA A 530 -6.90 7.69 0.20
C ALA A 530 -7.83 8.67 0.92
N ASP A 531 -7.41 9.22 2.06
CA ASP A 531 -8.26 9.99 2.98
C ASP A 531 -7.67 11.34 3.40
N LYS A 532 -6.45 11.68 2.95
CA LYS A 532 -5.82 12.99 3.20
C LYS A 532 -4.86 13.41 2.10
N ASP A 533 -4.57 14.70 2.08
CA ASP A 533 -3.48 15.28 1.29
C ASP A 533 -2.12 14.77 1.76
N GLN A 534 -1.14 14.81 0.86
CA GLN A 534 0.27 14.51 1.13
C GLN A 534 1.15 15.57 0.47
N SER A 535 2.37 15.73 0.96
CA SER A 535 3.34 16.67 0.42
C SER A 535 4.70 16.01 0.16
N ILE A 536 5.33 16.37 -0.95
CA ILE A 536 6.75 16.20 -1.25
C ILE A 536 7.40 17.57 -1.11
N VAL A 537 8.34 17.70 -0.16
CA VAL A 537 9.09 18.93 0.05
C VAL A 537 10.58 18.66 -0.15
N CYS A 538 11.12 19.11 -1.28
CA CYS A 538 12.54 18.96 -1.61
C CYS A 538 13.32 20.21 -1.19
N ARG A 539 14.04 20.13 -0.06
CA ARG A 539 15.01 21.15 0.39
C ARG A 539 16.47 20.75 0.17
N GLY A 540 16.71 19.49 -0.19
CA GLY A 540 17.97 18.96 -0.70
C GLY A 540 17.75 18.12 -1.98
N ILE A 541 18.83 17.54 -2.53
CA ILE A 541 18.78 16.81 -3.81
C ILE A 541 17.84 15.62 -3.68
N THR A 542 16.78 15.59 -4.50
CA THR A 542 15.83 14.49 -4.57
C THR A 542 15.71 13.99 -6.01
N ASN A 543 16.23 12.79 -6.27
CA ASN A 543 16.20 12.13 -7.57
C ASN A 543 15.19 10.98 -7.53
N PHE A 544 14.02 11.21 -8.13
CA PHE A 544 13.02 10.18 -8.31
C PHE A 544 13.28 9.36 -9.57
N TYR A 545 13.07 8.04 -9.49
CA TYR A 545 12.80 7.24 -10.68
C TYR A 545 11.37 7.48 -11.14
N ARG A 546 10.40 7.14 -10.29
CA ARG A 546 8.97 7.28 -10.55
C ARG A 546 8.24 7.75 -9.31
N ILE A 547 7.24 8.60 -9.54
CA ILE A 547 6.24 9.00 -8.55
C ILE A 547 4.91 8.42 -8.99
N LYS A 548 4.33 7.49 -8.22
CA LYS A 548 2.98 6.97 -8.45
C LYS A 548 2.00 7.68 -7.51
N ILE A 549 0.85 8.07 -8.04
CA ILE A 549 -0.20 8.79 -7.33
C ILE A 549 -1.52 8.06 -7.58
N ASP A 550 -2.06 7.45 -6.53
CA ASP A 550 -3.35 6.74 -6.56
C ASP A 550 -4.07 7.01 -5.24
N LYS A 551 -4.68 8.19 -5.16
CA LYS A 551 -5.29 8.70 -3.93
C LYS A 551 -6.81 8.71 -4.07
N GLY A 552 -7.50 8.02 -3.17
CA GLY A 552 -8.96 8.02 -3.08
C GLY A 552 -9.63 7.40 -4.30
N THR A 553 -10.88 7.82 -4.55
CA THR A 553 -11.67 7.39 -5.71
C THR A 553 -11.80 8.46 -6.80
N ASP A 554 -11.44 9.70 -6.48
CA ASP A 554 -11.52 10.87 -7.34
C ASP A 554 -10.33 11.82 -7.09
N PHE A 555 -10.38 13.03 -7.64
CA PHE A 555 -9.29 14.00 -7.52
C PHE A 555 -9.35 14.89 -6.26
N THR A 556 -10.13 14.52 -5.23
CA THR A 556 -10.29 15.30 -3.98
C THR A 556 -8.96 15.51 -3.26
N TYR A 557 -8.17 14.45 -3.06
CA TYR A 557 -6.95 14.51 -2.27
C TYR A 557 -5.73 14.85 -3.12
N VAL A 558 -4.90 15.75 -2.59
CA VAL A 558 -3.78 16.38 -3.31
C VAL A 558 -2.45 15.78 -2.86
N LEU A 559 -1.58 15.49 -3.83
CA LEU A 559 -0.14 15.42 -3.62
C LEU A 559 0.47 16.76 -4.03
N ASN A 560 0.93 17.53 -3.04
CA ASN A 560 1.67 18.77 -3.25
C ASN A 560 3.14 18.45 -3.53
N ILE A 561 3.70 18.92 -4.64
CA ILE A 561 5.12 18.70 -4.97
C ILE A 561 5.80 20.07 -5.06
N ASP A 562 6.65 20.39 -4.10
CA ASP A 562 7.34 21.68 -4.02
C ASP A 562 8.85 21.48 -3.76
N ALA A 563 9.66 22.36 -4.35
CA ALA A 563 11.10 22.41 -4.11
C ALA A 563 11.55 23.82 -3.77
N THR A 564 12.57 23.95 -2.92
CA THR A 564 13.16 25.26 -2.58
C THR A 564 14.13 25.75 -3.68
N ASN A 565 14.60 24.86 -4.54
CA ASN A 565 15.47 25.15 -5.69
C ASN A 565 15.18 24.17 -6.84
N THR A 566 15.33 24.60 -8.10
CA THR A 566 15.09 23.76 -9.29
C THR A 566 16.04 22.57 -9.38
N ALA A 567 17.21 22.63 -8.73
CA ALA A 567 18.16 21.52 -8.68
C ALA A 567 17.77 20.40 -7.69
N TYR A 568 16.78 20.65 -6.81
CA TYR A 568 16.41 19.74 -5.73
C TYR A 568 15.30 18.75 -6.09
N PHE A 569 14.60 18.95 -7.20
CA PHE A 569 13.64 17.99 -7.71
C PHE A 569 14.06 17.49 -9.08
N ASN A 570 14.27 16.19 -9.20
CA ASN A 570 14.62 15.53 -10.45
C ASN A 570 13.74 14.28 -10.65
N LEU A 571 13.23 14.10 -11.87
CA LEU A 571 12.45 12.92 -12.26
C LEU A 571 13.10 12.25 -13.48
N TYR A 572 13.85 11.17 -13.24
CA TYR A 572 14.75 10.57 -14.24
C TYR A 572 14.23 9.27 -14.88
N GLY A 573 13.07 8.78 -14.45
CA GLY A 573 12.51 7.51 -14.93
C GLY A 573 12.08 7.49 -16.39
N SER A 574 11.69 6.30 -16.83
CA SER A 574 11.10 6.09 -18.15
C SER A 574 9.78 6.85 -18.28
N ALA A 575 9.56 7.53 -19.40
CA ALA A 575 8.32 8.21 -19.74
C ALA A 575 8.00 7.93 -21.21
N ASN A 576 7.87 6.65 -21.56
CA ASN A 576 7.68 6.18 -22.93
C ASN A 576 6.52 5.17 -23.04
N GLU A 577 5.50 5.31 -22.20
CA GLU A 577 4.30 4.49 -22.26
C GLU A 577 3.14 5.26 -22.88
N ASN A 578 2.39 4.58 -23.76
CA ASN A 578 1.15 5.08 -24.34
C ASN A 578 -0.04 4.61 -23.50
N HIS A 579 -0.95 5.51 -23.15
CA HIS A 579 -2.22 5.15 -22.52
C HIS A 579 -3.28 4.78 -23.56
N VAL A 580 -4.02 3.71 -23.29
CA VAL A 580 -5.20 3.33 -24.07
C VAL A 580 -6.34 4.33 -23.87
N ALA A 581 -7.31 4.37 -24.78
CA ALA A 581 -8.49 5.23 -24.64
C ALA A 581 -9.46 4.65 -23.60
N VAL A 582 -9.23 4.98 -22.32
CA VAL A 582 -10.06 4.59 -21.17
C VAL A 582 -10.22 5.77 -20.22
N GLU A 583 -11.39 5.88 -19.59
CA GLU A 583 -11.75 6.99 -18.69
C GLU A 583 -10.94 6.95 -17.40
N GLN A 584 -10.80 5.76 -16.79
CA GLN A 584 -9.99 5.54 -15.60
C GLN A 584 -8.90 4.52 -15.87
N LEU A 585 -7.65 4.96 -15.76
CA LEU A 585 -6.51 4.04 -15.76
C LEU A 585 -6.49 3.21 -14.48
N THR A 586 -6.04 1.96 -14.58
CA THR A 586 -5.65 1.12 -13.44
C THR A 586 -4.16 1.22 -13.13
N GLU A 587 -3.36 1.59 -14.13
CA GLU A 587 -1.90 1.76 -14.03
C GLU A 587 -1.42 2.89 -14.94
N ASN A 588 -0.31 3.51 -14.55
CA ASN A 588 0.42 4.53 -15.34
C ASN A 588 1.91 4.40 -15.00
N ASN A 589 2.68 3.73 -15.86
CA ASN A 589 4.09 3.39 -15.69
C ASN A 589 5.06 4.46 -16.22
N ASN A 590 4.54 5.58 -16.74
CA ASN A 590 5.37 6.77 -16.96
C ASN A 590 5.92 7.29 -15.62
N ALA A 591 7.03 8.03 -15.69
CA ALA A 591 7.75 8.53 -14.50
C ALA A 591 6.86 9.36 -13.56
N LEU A 592 5.95 10.17 -14.12
CA LEU A 592 4.83 10.73 -13.38
C LEU A 592 3.60 9.84 -13.60
N GLY A 593 3.38 8.91 -12.67
CA GLY A 593 2.30 7.93 -12.72
C GLY A 593 1.05 8.40 -11.99
N LEU A 594 0.28 9.31 -12.59
CA LEU A 594 -1.00 9.78 -12.05
C LEU A 594 -2.15 8.84 -12.43
N ILE A 595 -2.82 8.25 -11.44
CA ILE A 595 -3.95 7.32 -11.59
C ILE A 595 -5.24 7.92 -11.01
N ARG A 596 -5.21 8.32 -9.74
CA ARG A 596 -6.29 9.02 -9.01
C ARG A 596 -5.72 10.07 -8.07
N GLY A 597 -6.54 11.03 -7.67
CA GLY A 597 -6.12 12.17 -6.85
C GLY A 597 -5.66 13.36 -7.69
N THR A 598 -5.21 14.40 -7.01
CA THR A 598 -4.60 15.58 -7.64
C THR A 598 -3.08 15.51 -7.53
N ALA A 599 -2.37 15.71 -8.64
CA ALA A 599 -0.94 16.04 -8.64
C ALA A 599 -0.77 17.56 -8.80
N ARG A 600 -0.38 18.27 -7.74
CA ARG A 600 -0.03 19.70 -7.81
C ARG A 600 1.46 19.87 -8.06
N ILE A 601 1.81 20.36 -9.24
CA ILE A 601 3.19 20.67 -9.65
C ILE A 601 3.51 22.11 -9.21
N GLY A 602 4.22 22.20 -8.08
CA GLY A 602 4.47 23.41 -7.32
C GLY A 602 5.73 24.18 -7.69
N ASN A 603 6.20 25.00 -6.75
CA ASN A 603 7.33 25.91 -6.94
C ASN A 603 8.63 25.16 -7.23
N ASN A 604 9.41 25.64 -8.21
CA ASN A 604 10.69 25.04 -8.66
C ASN A 604 10.62 23.57 -9.09
N VAL A 605 9.43 23.05 -9.42
CA VAL A 605 9.24 21.68 -9.90
C VAL A 605 9.01 21.68 -11.41
N GLU A 606 9.78 20.84 -12.11
CA GLU A 606 9.66 20.64 -13.55
C GLU A 606 9.39 19.18 -13.88
N ILE A 607 8.32 18.93 -14.65
CA ILE A 607 8.02 17.66 -15.30
C ILE A 607 8.29 17.82 -16.80
N PRO A 608 9.50 17.53 -17.27
CA PRO A 608 9.92 17.85 -18.63
C PRO A 608 9.29 16.94 -19.69
N VAL A 609 8.84 15.73 -19.31
CA VAL A 609 8.21 14.78 -20.21
C VAL A 609 7.14 13.99 -19.47
N LEU A 610 5.86 14.19 -19.82
CA LEU A 610 4.77 13.32 -19.35
C LEU A 610 4.82 11.93 -20.02
N SER A 611 4.94 11.91 -21.35
CA SER A 611 5.27 10.70 -22.12
C SER A 611 5.81 11.06 -23.51
N ARG A 612 6.71 10.22 -24.05
CA ARG A 612 7.33 10.39 -25.37
C ARG A 612 6.53 9.80 -26.51
N THR A 613 5.69 8.81 -26.22
CA THR A 613 4.88 8.10 -27.20
C THR A 613 3.40 8.29 -26.90
N GLY A 614 2.59 8.20 -27.94
CA GLY A 614 1.13 8.13 -27.85
C GLY A 614 0.47 9.13 -26.89
N ASN A 615 -0.61 8.69 -26.25
CA ASN A 615 -1.43 9.49 -25.34
C ASN A 615 -0.89 9.45 -23.91
N TYR A 616 -1.08 10.57 -23.20
CA TYR A 616 -1.00 10.63 -21.75
C TYR A 616 -2.37 11.05 -21.21
N ASN A 617 -3.10 10.12 -20.61
CA ASN A 617 -4.42 10.38 -20.07
C ASN A 617 -4.35 10.99 -18.66
N ILE A 618 -5.19 12.00 -18.42
CA ILE A 618 -5.63 12.43 -17.10
C ILE A 618 -6.98 11.76 -16.84
N SER A 619 -6.98 10.70 -16.04
CA SER A 619 -8.16 9.88 -15.75
C SER A 619 -9.33 10.67 -15.14
N GLU A 620 -10.56 10.14 -15.20
CA GLU A 620 -11.76 10.76 -14.62
C GLU A 620 -11.60 11.07 -13.12
N GLY A 621 -10.97 10.17 -12.36
CA GLY A 621 -10.66 10.35 -10.95
C GLY A 621 -9.37 11.13 -10.69
N ALA A 622 -8.78 11.78 -11.69
CA ALA A 622 -7.50 12.46 -11.57
C ALA A 622 -7.54 13.93 -11.97
N GLN A 623 -6.69 14.73 -11.31
CA GLN A 623 -6.41 16.10 -11.69
C GLN A 623 -4.90 16.32 -11.79
N LEU A 624 -4.47 16.92 -12.91
CA LEU A 624 -3.13 17.48 -13.03
C LEU A 624 -3.22 18.99 -12.85
N TRP A 625 -2.65 19.50 -11.77
CA TRP A 625 -2.70 20.92 -11.41
C TRP A 625 -1.31 21.54 -11.50
N ILE A 626 -1.14 22.50 -12.41
CA ILE A 626 0.10 23.24 -12.62
C ILE A 626 0.02 24.59 -11.89
N ASP A 627 0.75 24.71 -10.77
CA ASP A 627 0.76 25.89 -9.91
C ASP A 627 2.20 26.31 -9.59
N ARG A 628 2.74 27.28 -10.35
CA ARG A 628 4.13 27.78 -10.28
C ARG A 628 5.19 26.82 -10.86
N GLY A 629 4.87 25.55 -11.05
CA GLY A 629 5.74 24.59 -11.73
C GLY A 629 5.63 24.60 -13.25
N THR A 630 6.37 23.69 -13.91
CA THR A 630 6.33 23.50 -15.36
C THR A 630 6.06 22.06 -15.74
N VAL A 631 5.17 21.82 -16.71
CA VAL A 631 4.87 20.49 -17.25
C VAL A 631 4.92 20.50 -18.77
N ARG A 632 5.54 19.50 -19.39
CA ARG A 632 5.60 19.39 -20.86
C ARG A 632 5.24 18.01 -21.40
N LYS A 633 4.55 18.03 -22.54
CA LYS A 633 4.40 16.90 -23.46
C LYS A 633 4.59 17.40 -24.89
N ASN A 634 5.81 17.23 -25.39
CA ASN A 634 6.22 17.70 -26.73
C ASN A 634 6.61 16.53 -27.66
N SER A 635 6.17 15.30 -27.34
CA SER A 635 6.33 14.11 -28.18
C SER A 635 5.15 13.15 -27.97
N GLY A 636 4.86 12.32 -28.98
CA GLY A 636 3.67 11.48 -29.01
C GLY A 636 2.44 12.23 -29.55
N SER A 637 1.25 11.87 -29.07
CA SER A 637 -0.03 12.23 -29.69
C SER A 637 -0.78 13.33 -28.96
N SER A 638 -1.13 13.15 -27.68
CA SER A 638 -1.98 14.12 -26.94
C SER A 638 -1.88 13.98 -25.43
N ILE A 639 -2.18 15.06 -24.71
CA ILE A 639 -2.71 14.98 -23.33
C ILE A 639 -4.22 14.77 -23.45
N VAL A 640 -4.73 13.60 -23.06
CA VAL A 640 -6.16 13.28 -23.12
C VAL A 640 -6.77 13.52 -21.73
N VAL A 641 -7.76 14.39 -21.63
CA VAL A 641 -8.33 14.80 -20.34
C VAL A 641 -9.71 14.17 -20.18
N TYR A 642 -9.87 13.26 -19.21
CA TYR A 642 -11.16 12.74 -18.75
C TYR A 642 -11.58 13.37 -17.42
N GLY A 643 -10.62 13.61 -16.52
CA GLY A 643 -10.82 14.36 -15.28
C GLY A 643 -10.55 15.86 -15.47
N MET A 644 -9.58 16.42 -14.74
CA MET A 644 -9.27 17.86 -14.80
C MET A 644 -7.80 18.16 -15.08
N LEU A 645 -7.57 19.09 -16.01
CA LEU A 645 -6.28 19.72 -16.24
C LEU A 645 -6.40 21.18 -15.80
N LYS A 646 -5.74 21.55 -14.70
CA LYS A 646 -5.86 22.87 -14.06
C LYS A 646 -4.55 23.65 -14.13
N VAL A 647 -4.62 24.94 -14.46
CA VAL A 647 -3.46 25.85 -14.44
C VAL A 647 -3.81 27.13 -13.69
N THR A 648 -3.07 27.44 -12.62
CA THR A 648 -3.29 28.64 -11.79
C THR A 648 -2.15 29.64 -11.91
N ASN A 649 -0.90 29.18 -11.95
CA ASN A 649 0.25 30.09 -11.98
C ASN A 649 1.55 29.49 -12.54
N GLY A 650 1.48 28.31 -13.16
CA GLY A 650 2.65 27.68 -13.80
C GLY A 650 2.55 27.63 -15.32
N SER A 651 3.40 26.82 -15.95
CA SER A 651 3.47 26.67 -17.40
C SER A 651 3.19 25.25 -17.86
N LEU A 652 2.29 25.10 -18.83
CA LEU A 652 1.99 23.84 -19.51
C LEU A 652 2.31 23.95 -21.00
N GLU A 653 3.12 23.01 -21.51
CA GLU A 653 3.32 22.82 -22.95
C GLU A 653 2.78 21.46 -23.40
N ALA A 654 1.94 21.47 -24.43
CA ALA A 654 1.39 20.30 -25.11
C ALA A 654 1.60 20.45 -26.63
N LEU A 655 2.85 20.59 -27.08
CA LEU A 655 3.20 20.81 -28.49
C LEU A 655 3.24 19.49 -29.30
N VAL A 656 2.29 18.60 -29.04
CA VAL A 656 2.05 17.35 -29.78
C VAL A 656 0.98 17.53 -30.85
N ASN A 657 0.85 16.60 -31.79
CA ASN A 657 -0.04 16.74 -32.95
C ASN A 657 -1.50 17.07 -32.57
N SER A 658 -2.04 16.45 -31.52
CA SER A 658 -3.42 16.69 -31.09
C SER A 658 -3.51 17.56 -29.84
N GLY A 659 -2.39 18.18 -29.43
CA GLY A 659 -2.26 19.01 -28.23
C GLY A 659 -3.03 18.46 -27.02
N ILE A 660 -4.03 19.21 -26.57
CA ILE A 660 -4.95 18.83 -25.50
C ILE A 660 -6.25 18.30 -26.12
N THR A 661 -6.61 17.07 -25.75
CA THR A 661 -7.81 16.40 -26.26
C THR A 661 -8.77 16.09 -25.12
N PHE A 662 -10.02 16.55 -25.20
CA PHE A 662 -11.07 16.21 -24.23
C PHE A 662 -11.64 14.82 -24.49
N GLY A 663 -11.52 13.93 -23.51
CA GLY A 663 -12.27 12.68 -23.42
C GLY A 663 -13.51 12.89 -22.56
N LYS A 664 -14.68 12.46 -23.04
CA LYS A 664 -15.97 12.62 -22.34
C LYS A 664 -16.21 14.06 -21.87
N SER A 665 -16.33 14.28 -20.56
CA SER A 665 -16.60 15.57 -19.93
C SER A 665 -15.35 16.20 -19.30
N GLY A 666 -14.15 15.81 -19.74
CA GLY A 666 -12.91 16.32 -19.17
C GLY A 666 -12.75 17.83 -19.31
N ILE A 667 -12.04 18.42 -18.36
CA ILE A 667 -12.03 19.87 -18.11
C ILE A 667 -10.61 20.43 -18.28
N LEU A 668 -10.47 21.47 -19.09
CA LEU A 668 -9.30 22.37 -19.06
C LEU A 668 -9.73 23.65 -18.33
N ASN A 669 -9.17 23.87 -17.15
CA ASN A 669 -9.46 25.03 -16.30
C ASN A 669 -8.20 25.91 -16.15
N VAL A 670 -8.25 27.11 -16.71
CA VAL A 670 -7.14 28.08 -16.70
C VAL A 670 -7.53 29.31 -15.89
N GLU A 671 -7.02 29.37 -14.66
CA GLU A 671 -7.24 30.47 -13.72
C GLU A 671 -6.10 31.51 -13.78
N GLY A 672 -4.93 31.11 -14.29
CA GLY A 672 -3.75 31.94 -14.46
C GLY A 672 -2.64 31.21 -15.23
N GLY A 673 -1.38 31.64 -15.08
CA GLY A 673 -0.24 31.01 -15.74
C GLY A 673 -0.30 31.01 -17.28
N SER A 674 0.39 30.05 -17.90
CA SER A 674 0.45 29.91 -19.36
C SER A 674 0.20 28.47 -19.84
N VAL A 675 -0.62 28.32 -20.88
CA VAL A 675 -0.84 27.06 -21.60
C VAL A 675 -0.45 27.26 -23.06
N SER A 676 0.41 26.41 -23.60
CA SER A 676 0.70 26.35 -25.03
C SER A 676 0.38 24.95 -25.57
N ALA A 677 -0.47 24.86 -26.59
CA ALA A 677 -0.83 23.59 -27.22
C ALA A 677 -0.93 23.77 -28.73
N ASN A 678 -0.55 22.77 -29.54
CA ASN A 678 -0.75 22.90 -30.99
C ASN A 678 -2.23 22.90 -31.38
N GLN A 679 -3.04 22.17 -30.63
CA GLN A 679 -4.48 22.02 -30.86
C GLN A 679 -5.21 21.85 -29.53
N ILE A 680 -6.44 22.33 -29.45
CA ILE A 680 -7.38 21.98 -28.38
C ILE A 680 -8.65 21.46 -29.04
N ARG A 681 -9.01 20.20 -28.78
CA ARG A 681 -10.14 19.53 -29.45
C ARG A 681 -10.78 18.44 -28.60
N THR A 682 -11.88 17.87 -29.07
CA THR A 682 -12.48 16.64 -28.51
C THR A 682 -11.82 15.38 -29.08
N ALA A 683 -11.92 14.26 -28.36
CA ALA A 683 -11.41 12.95 -28.81
C ALA A 683 -12.14 12.41 -30.04
N ARG A 684 -11.49 11.48 -30.77
CA ARG A 684 -12.07 10.82 -31.95
C ARG A 684 -13.20 9.83 -31.59
N ASP A 685 -13.18 9.24 -30.41
CA ASP A 685 -14.01 8.06 -30.15
C ASP A 685 -15.32 8.38 -29.42
N GLY A 686 -16.45 8.31 -30.14
CA GLY A 686 -17.80 8.37 -29.57
C GLY A 686 -18.46 9.76 -29.59
N THR A 687 -19.80 9.77 -29.54
CA THR A 687 -20.65 10.98 -29.61
C THR A 687 -20.72 11.79 -28.32
N ASN A 688 -20.06 11.33 -27.25
CA ASN A 688 -20.21 11.89 -25.90
C ASN A 688 -18.94 12.59 -25.39
N ASN A 689 -18.03 13.00 -26.28
CA ASN A 689 -16.82 13.75 -25.93
C ASN A 689 -17.11 15.25 -25.97
N PHE A 690 -17.78 15.78 -24.96
CA PHE A 690 -18.21 17.16 -24.93
C PHE A 690 -17.05 18.09 -24.57
N GLY A 691 -16.28 17.75 -23.54
CA GLY A 691 -15.22 18.60 -22.98
C GLY A 691 -15.71 19.92 -22.40
N ALA A 692 -14.91 20.48 -21.50
CA ALA A 692 -15.14 21.81 -20.95
C ALA A 692 -13.88 22.66 -21.02
N TYR A 693 -14.00 23.82 -21.66
CA TYR A 693 -12.99 24.85 -21.64
C TYR A 693 -13.44 25.98 -20.71
N ILE A 694 -12.65 26.25 -19.67
CA ILE A 694 -12.92 27.28 -18.68
C ILE A 694 -11.68 28.16 -18.54
N GLN A 695 -11.83 29.46 -18.75
CA GLN A 695 -10.75 30.42 -18.55
C GLN A 695 -11.22 31.63 -17.73
N THR A 696 -10.63 31.84 -16.57
CA THR A 696 -10.88 33.00 -15.71
C THR A 696 -9.69 33.95 -15.65
N GLY A 697 -8.52 33.52 -16.11
CA GLY A 697 -7.29 34.31 -16.17
C GLY A 697 -6.23 33.68 -17.08
N GLY A 698 -4.98 34.13 -16.96
CA GLY A 698 -3.83 33.53 -17.65
C GLY A 698 -3.82 33.71 -19.17
N SER A 699 -2.88 33.02 -19.83
CA SER A 699 -2.71 33.04 -21.28
C SER A 699 -2.75 31.63 -21.86
N VAL A 700 -3.70 31.37 -22.76
CA VAL A 700 -3.79 30.13 -23.55
C VAL A 700 -3.39 30.44 -24.99
N ASN A 701 -2.35 29.79 -25.48
CA ASN A 701 -1.82 29.94 -26.83
C ASN A 701 -2.00 28.63 -27.60
N VAL A 702 -3.01 28.58 -28.46
CA VAL A 702 -3.25 27.44 -29.35
C VAL A 702 -2.50 27.69 -30.65
N THR A 703 -1.32 27.10 -30.76
CA THR A 703 -0.29 27.50 -31.70
C THR A 703 -0.55 27.04 -33.12
N GLY A 704 -1.51 26.18 -33.42
CA GLY A 704 -1.78 25.74 -34.80
C GLY A 704 -0.58 25.09 -35.52
N GLY A 705 0.40 24.55 -34.78
CA GLY A 705 1.58 23.89 -35.32
C GLY A 705 1.27 22.56 -36.02
N ASN A 706 1.76 21.45 -35.48
CA ASN A 706 1.34 20.13 -35.97
C ASN A 706 -0.07 19.84 -35.41
N THR A 707 -1.06 19.68 -36.28
CA THR A 707 -2.49 19.59 -35.91
C THR A 707 -3.17 18.41 -36.60
N ASP A 708 -4.25 17.91 -36.02
CA ASP A 708 -5.16 17.00 -36.70
C ASP A 708 -6.00 17.78 -37.74
N THR A 709 -5.93 17.38 -39.01
CA THR A 709 -6.54 18.10 -40.13
C THR A 709 -8.05 17.87 -40.26
N ASP A 710 -8.62 16.90 -39.54
CA ASP A 710 -10.08 16.69 -39.47
C ASP A 710 -10.78 17.71 -38.54
N TYR A 711 -10.02 18.51 -37.80
CA TYR A 711 -10.51 19.46 -36.80
C TYR A 711 -10.08 20.90 -37.10
N TYR A 712 -10.66 21.85 -36.37
CA TYR A 712 -10.12 23.22 -36.30
C TYR A 712 -8.97 23.24 -35.27
N VAL A 713 -8.20 24.34 -35.24
CA VAL A 713 -7.12 24.50 -34.23
C VAL A 713 -7.69 24.54 -32.81
N PHE A 714 -8.82 25.22 -32.62
CA PHE A 714 -9.64 25.16 -31.41
C PHE A 714 -11.03 24.62 -31.76
N THR A 715 -11.43 23.49 -31.17
CA THR A 715 -12.68 22.79 -31.52
C THR A 715 -13.48 22.34 -30.30
N LEU A 716 -14.71 22.82 -30.19
CA LEU A 716 -15.78 22.37 -29.29
C LEU A 716 -17.02 22.04 -30.13
N PRO A 717 -17.11 20.84 -30.72
CA PRO A 717 -18.01 20.57 -31.85
C PRO A 717 -19.44 20.19 -31.45
N TYR A 718 -19.73 19.95 -30.18
CA TYR A 718 -21.04 19.47 -29.73
C TYR A 718 -21.85 20.55 -29.00
N PRO A 719 -23.20 20.55 -29.14
CA PRO A 719 -24.11 21.38 -28.32
C PRO A 719 -23.86 21.31 -26.82
N SER A 720 -23.44 20.15 -26.32
CA SER A 720 -23.14 19.92 -24.91
C SER A 720 -21.70 20.30 -24.50
N SER A 721 -20.83 20.70 -25.43
CA SER A 721 -19.48 21.19 -25.10
C SER A 721 -19.56 22.49 -24.30
N VAL A 722 -18.72 22.64 -23.27
CA VAL A 722 -18.74 23.84 -22.42
C VAL A 722 -17.66 24.85 -22.83
N PHE A 723 -18.05 26.11 -23.00
CA PHE A 723 -17.14 27.23 -23.25
C PHE A 723 -17.42 28.39 -22.30
N ASN A 724 -16.60 28.54 -21.27
CA ASN A 724 -16.71 29.60 -20.27
C ASN A 724 -15.46 30.48 -20.28
N MET A 725 -15.66 31.80 -20.37
CA MET A 725 -14.58 32.77 -20.34
C MET A 725 -15.00 34.00 -19.54
N SER A 726 -14.31 34.27 -18.45
CA SER A 726 -14.52 35.45 -17.59
C SER A 726 -13.29 36.36 -17.49
N GLY A 727 -12.15 35.95 -18.06
CA GLY A 727 -10.91 36.70 -18.02
C GLY A 727 -9.80 36.02 -18.83
N GLY A 728 -8.59 36.59 -18.79
CA GLY A 728 -7.42 36.07 -19.49
C GLY A 728 -7.45 36.27 -21.02
N THR A 729 -6.47 35.67 -21.68
CA THR A 729 -6.32 35.72 -23.15
C THR A 729 -6.34 34.30 -23.73
N LEU A 730 -7.21 34.06 -24.71
CA LEU A 730 -7.19 32.88 -25.58
C LEU A 730 -6.72 33.30 -26.97
N LYS A 731 -5.47 32.97 -27.30
CA LYS A 731 -4.92 33.18 -28.64
C LYS A 731 -5.00 31.88 -29.43
N VAL A 732 -5.66 31.92 -30.59
CA VAL A 732 -5.78 30.78 -31.51
C VAL A 732 -5.15 31.17 -32.82
N ASN A 733 -4.22 30.34 -33.31
CA ASN A 733 -3.54 30.58 -34.57
C ASN A 733 -4.13 29.74 -35.72
N THR A 734 -3.75 30.04 -36.96
CA THR A 734 -4.06 29.18 -38.12
C THR A 734 -3.12 27.98 -38.21
N SER A 735 -3.64 26.93 -38.84
CA SER A 735 -2.89 25.75 -39.29
C SER A 735 -3.35 25.36 -40.71
N GLY A 736 -2.74 24.32 -41.29
CA GLY A 736 -3.24 23.69 -42.52
C GLY A 736 -4.55 22.89 -42.38
N SER A 737 -5.26 23.00 -41.25
CA SER A 737 -6.49 22.25 -40.96
C SER A 737 -7.76 22.94 -41.47
N LYS A 738 -8.94 22.54 -40.97
CA LYS A 738 -10.25 23.04 -41.45
C LYS A 738 -10.54 24.51 -41.13
N GLY A 739 -9.87 25.11 -40.14
CA GLY A 739 -10.08 26.49 -39.71
C GLY A 739 -9.46 26.76 -38.34
N GLY A 740 -9.64 28.00 -37.84
CA GLY A 740 -9.06 28.44 -36.57
C GLY A 740 -9.93 28.08 -35.36
N ILE A 741 -11.16 28.60 -35.31
CA ILE A 741 -12.08 28.43 -34.18
C ILE A 741 -13.40 27.79 -34.61
N PHE A 742 -13.79 26.70 -33.95
CA PHE A 742 -15.11 26.08 -34.05
C PHE A 742 -15.72 25.84 -32.66
N ILE A 743 -16.85 26.50 -32.36
CA ILE A 743 -17.60 26.34 -31.10
C ILE A 743 -19.08 26.15 -31.41
N ASN A 744 -19.62 25.00 -31.03
CA ASN A 744 -21.01 24.61 -31.25
C ASN A 744 -21.78 24.44 -29.92
N SER A 745 -21.38 25.14 -28.85
CA SER A 745 -22.02 25.08 -27.53
C SER A 745 -23.42 25.71 -27.55
N SER A 746 -24.43 25.00 -27.02
CA SER A 746 -25.76 25.57 -26.76
C SER A 746 -25.70 26.71 -25.74
N ALA A 747 -26.74 27.54 -25.70
CA ALA A 747 -26.82 28.71 -24.81
C ALA A 747 -26.67 28.38 -23.32
N GLU A 748 -27.09 27.20 -22.89
CA GLU A 748 -26.93 26.69 -21.53
C GLU A 748 -25.50 26.22 -21.19
N ASN A 749 -24.63 26.05 -22.20
CA ASN A 749 -23.28 25.51 -22.05
C ASN A 749 -22.17 26.54 -22.33
N TYR A 750 -22.52 27.83 -22.41
CA TYR A 750 -21.52 28.89 -22.40
C TYR A 750 -21.87 29.99 -21.41
N ASN A 751 -20.84 30.57 -20.79
CA ASN A 751 -20.96 31.75 -19.93
C ASN A 751 -19.77 32.68 -20.17
N ILE A 752 -20.06 33.84 -20.77
CA ILE A 752 -19.05 34.79 -21.25
C ILE A 752 -19.25 36.13 -20.55
N THR A 753 -18.30 36.47 -19.68
CA THR A 753 -18.37 37.66 -18.81
C THR A 753 -17.10 38.51 -18.83
N GLY A 754 -16.06 38.07 -19.56
CA GLY A 754 -14.79 38.76 -19.67
C GLY A 754 -13.78 38.03 -20.56
N GLY A 755 -12.58 38.61 -20.69
CA GLY A 755 -11.45 38.01 -21.42
C GLY A 755 -11.31 38.45 -22.89
N THR A 756 -10.18 38.10 -23.50
CA THR A 756 -9.87 38.46 -24.89
C THR A 756 -9.55 37.23 -25.72
N VAL A 757 -10.28 37.05 -26.82
CA VAL A 757 -9.97 36.08 -27.85
C VAL A 757 -9.16 36.75 -28.95
N ILE A 758 -8.01 36.20 -29.30
CA ILE A 758 -7.17 36.65 -30.40
C ILE A 758 -7.20 35.57 -31.48
N ALA A 759 -7.80 35.89 -32.63
CA ALA A 759 -7.67 35.11 -33.85
C ALA A 759 -6.44 35.61 -34.62
N GLU A 760 -5.38 34.81 -34.67
CA GLU A 760 -4.11 35.18 -35.28
C GLU A 760 -3.81 34.30 -36.51
N THR A 761 -3.32 34.89 -37.60
CA THR A 761 -2.79 34.13 -38.74
C THR A 761 -1.26 34.14 -38.73
N GLN A 762 -0.65 32.96 -38.75
CA GLN A 762 0.82 32.79 -38.85
C GLN A 762 1.28 31.99 -40.06
N ALA A 763 0.33 31.33 -40.75
CA ALA A 763 0.62 30.42 -41.83
C ALA A 763 0.05 30.93 -43.16
N SER A 764 0.17 30.15 -44.23
CA SER A 764 -0.29 30.57 -45.56
C SER A 764 -1.81 30.57 -45.74
N GLN A 765 -2.57 30.20 -44.70
CA GLN A 765 -4.02 30.08 -44.70
C GLN A 765 -4.72 31.31 -44.12
N ASP A 766 -5.90 31.59 -44.64
CA ASP A 766 -6.86 32.54 -44.07
C ASP A 766 -7.50 31.98 -42.79
N PHE A 767 -8.02 32.86 -41.94
CA PHE A 767 -8.65 32.47 -40.68
C PHE A 767 -10.15 32.25 -40.88
N LYS A 768 -10.66 31.10 -40.43
CA LYS A 768 -12.10 30.80 -40.42
C LYS A 768 -12.62 30.62 -39.00
N ILE A 769 -13.73 31.28 -38.70
CA ILE A 769 -14.47 31.20 -37.44
C ILE A 769 -15.86 30.62 -37.69
N THR A 770 -16.27 29.68 -36.85
CA THR A 770 -17.65 29.17 -36.78
C THR A 770 -18.03 29.05 -35.30
N SER A 771 -18.83 29.97 -34.76
CA SER A 771 -19.14 30.00 -33.32
C SER A 771 -20.61 30.30 -33.04
N THR A 772 -21.25 29.46 -32.25
CA THR A 772 -22.57 29.70 -31.64
C THR A 772 -22.46 30.52 -30.34
N ALA A 773 -21.33 30.38 -29.63
CA ALA A 773 -21.03 31.14 -28.44
C ALA A 773 -20.50 32.55 -28.81
N PRO A 774 -20.84 33.58 -28.03
CA PRO A 774 -20.26 34.91 -28.21
C PRO A 774 -18.81 34.98 -27.68
N PHE A 775 -18.09 36.03 -28.05
CA PHE A 775 -16.81 36.39 -27.46
C PHE A 775 -16.97 37.66 -26.62
N TRP A 776 -16.19 37.83 -25.55
CA TRP A 776 -16.19 39.10 -24.80
C TRP A 776 -15.49 40.19 -25.61
N ASN A 777 -14.16 40.12 -25.71
CA ASN A 777 -13.40 40.85 -26.73
C ASN A 777 -12.94 39.89 -27.84
N LEU A 778 -12.92 40.36 -29.08
CA LEU A 778 -12.33 39.64 -30.21
C LEU A 778 -11.34 40.54 -30.95
N GLU A 779 -10.13 40.04 -31.15
CA GLU A 779 -9.10 40.70 -31.95
C GLU A 779 -8.68 39.82 -33.14
N LEU A 780 -8.59 40.43 -34.31
CA LEU A 780 -8.08 39.79 -35.53
C LEU A 780 -6.67 40.29 -35.80
N ARG A 781 -5.68 39.39 -35.81
CA ARG A 781 -4.25 39.70 -35.93
C ARG A 781 -3.59 38.90 -37.05
N ASN A 782 -2.61 39.49 -37.71
CA ASN A 782 -1.83 38.83 -38.75
C ASN A 782 -0.34 39.03 -38.50
N ILE A 783 0.39 37.93 -38.35
CA ILE A 783 1.84 37.94 -38.17
C ILE A 783 2.59 37.43 -39.41
N THR A 784 1.90 37.23 -40.53
CA THR A 784 2.51 36.86 -41.82
C THR A 784 2.90 38.09 -42.64
N ALA A 785 3.84 37.95 -43.56
CA ALA A 785 4.22 39.06 -44.45
C ALA A 785 3.15 39.39 -45.52
N SER A 786 2.12 38.55 -45.68
CA SER A 786 1.07 38.70 -46.70
C SER A 786 -0.24 39.15 -46.07
N SER A 787 -1.07 39.83 -46.85
CA SER A 787 -2.44 40.13 -46.42
C SER A 787 -3.24 38.84 -46.20
N ARG A 788 -4.15 38.85 -45.21
CA ARG A 788 -4.96 37.68 -44.84
C ARG A 788 -6.44 38.01 -44.71
N GLN A 789 -7.27 37.02 -44.99
CA GLN A 789 -8.71 37.11 -44.78
C GLN A 789 -9.13 36.42 -43.48
N PHE A 790 -10.12 37.00 -42.83
CA PHE A 790 -10.84 36.44 -41.70
C PHE A 790 -12.30 36.28 -42.10
N THR A 791 -12.84 35.07 -41.99
CA THR A 791 -14.15 34.72 -42.53
C THR A 791 -15.06 34.06 -41.50
N LEU A 792 -16.36 34.35 -41.62
CA LEU A 792 -17.42 33.57 -40.96
C LEU A 792 -17.90 32.53 -41.96
N GLY A 793 -17.54 31.27 -41.73
CA GLY A 793 -17.80 30.19 -42.69
C GLY A 793 -18.43 28.97 -42.02
N PRO A 794 -19.01 28.04 -42.80
CA PRO A 794 -19.53 26.81 -42.25
C PRO A 794 -18.39 25.90 -41.75
N ALA A 795 -18.70 25.15 -40.69
CA ALA A 795 -17.94 23.99 -40.27
C ALA A 795 -18.51 22.77 -40.98
N GLU A 796 -17.68 22.06 -41.75
CA GLU A 796 -18.11 20.93 -42.58
C GLU A 796 -17.27 19.69 -42.27
N ASN A 797 -17.95 18.57 -42.03
CA ASN A 797 -17.35 17.26 -41.78
C ASN A 797 -16.25 17.29 -40.72
N VAL A 798 -16.50 17.97 -39.58
CA VAL A 798 -15.52 18.11 -38.50
C VAL A 798 -15.50 16.86 -37.62
N GLY A 799 -14.30 16.33 -37.40
CA GLY A 799 -14.09 15.11 -36.63
C GLY A 799 -14.71 13.85 -37.25
N PRO A 800 -14.58 12.70 -36.58
CA PRO A 800 -15.05 11.41 -37.08
C PRO A 800 -16.57 11.30 -37.12
N SER A 801 -17.28 12.03 -36.25
CA SER A 801 -18.76 12.13 -36.29
C SER A 801 -19.27 13.02 -37.42
N ARG A 802 -18.39 13.58 -38.27
CA ARG A 802 -18.73 14.41 -39.43
C ARG A 802 -19.68 15.55 -39.08
N ILE A 803 -19.37 16.28 -38.01
CA ILE A 803 -20.22 17.37 -37.53
C ILE A 803 -20.24 18.50 -38.55
N ASN A 804 -21.45 19.01 -38.81
CA ASN A 804 -21.69 20.16 -39.67
C ASN A 804 -22.41 21.26 -38.88
N LEU A 805 -21.96 22.50 -39.04
CA LEU A 805 -22.63 23.69 -38.53
C LEU A 805 -22.57 24.78 -39.61
N PRO A 806 -23.72 25.34 -40.05
CA PRO A 806 -23.73 26.47 -40.97
C PRO A 806 -22.93 27.66 -40.42
N ALA A 807 -22.52 28.58 -41.30
CA ALA A 807 -21.92 29.83 -40.85
C ALA A 807 -22.85 30.52 -39.83
N GLN A 808 -22.25 31.09 -38.79
CA GLN A 808 -22.98 31.72 -37.69
C GLN A 808 -22.74 33.24 -37.70
N PRO A 809 -23.74 34.04 -37.29
CA PRO A 809 -23.52 35.44 -36.95
C PRO A 809 -22.42 35.57 -35.90
N LEU A 810 -21.56 36.58 -36.04
CA LEU A 810 -20.55 36.89 -35.03
C LEU A 810 -21.19 37.71 -33.92
N ARG A 811 -20.99 37.30 -32.67
CA ARG A 811 -21.45 38.03 -31.49
C ARG A 811 -20.26 38.39 -30.60
N VAL A 812 -19.96 39.67 -30.47
CA VAL A 812 -18.92 40.21 -29.59
C VAL A 812 -19.60 41.07 -28.53
N LEU A 813 -19.48 40.69 -27.26
CA LEU A 813 -20.22 41.33 -26.16
C LEU A 813 -19.61 42.66 -25.72
N HIS A 814 -18.33 42.87 -25.99
CA HIS A 814 -17.59 44.10 -25.71
C HIS A 814 -16.89 44.57 -27.00
N ASP A 815 -15.55 44.56 -27.07
CA ASP A 815 -14.81 45.19 -28.17
C ASP A 815 -14.46 44.21 -29.29
N LEU A 816 -14.70 44.65 -30.53
CA LEU A 816 -14.17 44.01 -31.74
C LEU A 816 -13.03 44.88 -32.30
N ARG A 817 -11.87 44.28 -32.56
CA ARG A 817 -10.73 44.98 -33.17
C ARG A 817 -10.17 44.20 -34.35
N ILE A 818 -9.98 44.90 -35.46
CA ILE A 818 -9.20 44.42 -36.60
C ILE A 818 -7.89 45.19 -36.60
N TRP A 819 -6.78 44.47 -36.38
CA TRP A 819 -5.46 45.09 -36.28
C TRP A 819 -5.00 45.64 -37.63
N GLY A 820 -4.23 46.71 -37.54
CA GLY A 820 -3.62 47.42 -38.64
C GLY A 820 -2.31 48.06 -38.19
N LYS A 821 -1.93 49.15 -38.84
CA LYS A 821 -0.64 49.81 -38.63
C LYS A 821 -0.49 50.45 -37.25
N GLU A 822 -1.58 50.83 -36.60
CA GLU A 822 -1.57 51.46 -35.28
C GLU A 822 -1.09 50.49 -34.20
N SER A 823 -1.63 49.27 -34.17
CA SER A 823 -1.17 48.24 -33.21
C SER A 823 0.05 47.47 -33.71
N GLY A 824 0.19 47.33 -35.03
CA GLY A 824 1.19 46.45 -35.65
C GLY A 824 2.44 47.12 -36.22
N GLY A 825 2.47 48.45 -36.32
CA GLY A 825 3.54 49.23 -36.94
C GLY A 825 3.34 49.48 -38.44
N GLU A 826 4.12 50.38 -39.03
CA GLU A 826 3.94 50.84 -40.43
C GLU A 826 3.98 49.73 -41.49
N SER A 827 4.73 48.66 -41.22
CA SER A 827 4.88 47.50 -42.11
C SER A 827 3.85 46.40 -41.84
N TYR A 828 2.85 46.63 -41.00
CA TYR A 828 1.86 45.60 -40.66
C TYR A 828 1.06 45.16 -41.90
N PRO A 829 0.92 43.84 -42.12
CA PRO A 829 0.19 43.31 -43.27
C PRO A 829 -1.30 43.67 -43.22
N GLY A 830 -1.93 43.82 -44.38
CA GLY A 830 -3.37 44.08 -44.46
C GLY A 830 -4.21 42.92 -43.92
N ILE A 831 -5.28 43.25 -43.21
CA ILE A 831 -6.28 42.28 -42.75
C ILE A 831 -7.62 42.62 -43.40
N THR A 832 -8.31 41.62 -43.96
CA THR A 832 -9.70 41.77 -44.39
C THR A 832 -10.61 40.87 -43.57
N PHE A 833 -11.52 41.47 -42.79
CA PHE A 833 -12.61 40.72 -42.17
C PHE A 833 -13.82 40.70 -43.11
N ASN A 834 -14.13 39.52 -43.64
CA ASN A 834 -15.24 39.26 -44.55
C ASN A 834 -16.28 38.35 -43.87
N PRO A 835 -17.36 38.91 -43.28
CA PRO A 835 -18.43 38.13 -42.67
C PRO A 835 -19.37 37.48 -43.71
N GLY A 836 -19.23 37.78 -45.01
CA GLY A 836 -20.16 37.38 -46.04
C GLY A 836 -21.55 37.96 -45.77
N THR A 837 -22.58 37.10 -45.77
CA THR A 837 -23.97 37.48 -45.42
C THR A 837 -24.28 37.33 -43.93
N ASN A 838 -23.32 36.91 -43.10
CA ASN A 838 -23.56 36.71 -41.67
C ASN A 838 -23.53 38.04 -40.94
N ASP A 839 -24.50 38.24 -40.06
CA ASP A 839 -24.60 39.43 -39.25
C ASP A 839 -23.48 39.51 -38.21
N VAL A 840 -23.12 40.74 -37.83
CA VAL A 840 -22.09 41.02 -36.83
C VAL A 840 -22.72 41.87 -35.73
N HIS A 841 -22.74 41.35 -34.50
CA HIS A 841 -23.26 42.04 -33.32
C HIS A 841 -22.10 42.47 -32.42
N ILE A 842 -22.06 43.76 -32.07
CA ILE A 842 -21.00 44.38 -31.28
C ILE A 842 -21.60 45.11 -30.08
N GLY A 843 -21.15 44.74 -28.89
CA GLY A 843 -21.66 45.27 -27.63
C GLY A 843 -21.03 46.59 -27.19
N ALA A 844 -19.75 46.83 -27.51
CA ALA A 844 -19.02 48.05 -27.14
C ALA A 844 -18.39 48.74 -28.36
N SER A 845 -17.07 48.90 -28.41
CA SER A 845 -16.39 49.61 -29.50
C SER A 845 -15.99 48.67 -30.65
N PHE A 846 -15.91 49.23 -31.86
CA PHE A 846 -15.43 48.56 -33.06
C PHE A 846 -14.26 49.33 -33.66
N PHE A 847 -13.07 48.74 -33.59
CA PHE A 847 -11.83 49.32 -34.08
C PHE A 847 -11.41 48.69 -35.40
N ILE A 848 -11.31 49.51 -36.43
CA ILE A 848 -10.80 49.11 -37.75
C ILE A 848 -9.57 49.97 -38.03
N GLU A 849 -8.41 49.42 -37.73
CA GLU A 849 -7.14 50.15 -37.82
C GLU A 849 -6.70 50.38 -39.27
N ASN A 850 -5.79 51.33 -39.49
CA ASN A 850 -5.26 51.69 -40.79
C ASN A 850 -4.60 50.47 -41.48
N GLY A 851 -4.92 50.27 -42.76
CA GLY A 851 -4.52 49.08 -43.52
C GLY A 851 -5.39 47.85 -43.28
N ALA A 852 -6.28 47.86 -42.29
CA ALA A 852 -7.32 46.85 -42.14
C ALA A 852 -8.58 47.21 -42.95
N ARG A 853 -9.38 46.19 -43.29
CA ARG A 853 -10.63 46.33 -44.03
C ARG A 853 -11.74 45.48 -43.41
N TYR A 854 -12.88 46.10 -43.17
CA TYR A 854 -14.15 45.40 -42.97
C TYR A 854 -14.87 45.27 -44.31
N HIS A 855 -15.25 44.05 -44.72
CA HIS A 855 -15.84 43.78 -46.03
C HIS A 855 -17.20 43.04 -45.91
N PRO A 856 -18.27 43.72 -45.45
CA PRO A 856 -19.60 43.15 -45.19
C PRO A 856 -20.52 43.00 -46.41
N VAL A 857 -20.03 43.32 -47.60
CA VAL A 857 -20.82 43.39 -48.83
C VAL A 857 -20.19 42.58 -49.94
N SER A 858 -20.99 42.08 -50.88
CA SER A 858 -20.50 41.40 -52.07
C SER A 858 -21.34 41.73 -53.31
N GLY A 859 -20.72 41.60 -54.48
CA GLY A 859 -21.25 42.12 -55.75
C GLY A 859 -21.06 43.63 -55.90
N GLY A 860 -21.44 44.17 -57.06
CA GLY A 860 -21.21 45.59 -57.40
C GLY A 860 -19.74 45.92 -57.72
N THR A 861 -19.43 47.22 -57.83
CA THR A 861 -18.09 47.72 -58.17
C THR A 861 -17.68 48.83 -57.19
N PRO A 862 -16.70 48.60 -56.29
CA PRO A 862 -16.22 49.66 -55.39
C PRO A 862 -15.45 50.76 -56.17
N PRO A 863 -15.46 52.04 -55.73
CA PRO A 863 -16.22 52.57 -54.59
C PRO A 863 -17.73 52.54 -54.86
N TYR A 864 -18.53 52.21 -53.84
CA TYR A 864 -19.98 52.00 -53.97
C TYR A 864 -20.76 53.32 -53.94
N ASP A 865 -20.28 54.30 -54.69
CA ASP A 865 -20.69 55.71 -54.62
C ASP A 865 -21.77 56.11 -55.63
N ALA A 866 -22.35 55.15 -56.36
CA ALA A 866 -23.43 55.36 -57.32
C ALA A 866 -24.43 54.19 -57.28
N ILE A 867 -25.69 54.46 -57.69
CA ILE A 867 -26.75 53.43 -57.73
C ILE A 867 -26.33 52.21 -58.56
N ALA A 868 -25.61 52.43 -59.68
CA ALA A 868 -25.15 51.36 -60.57
C ALA A 868 -23.96 50.55 -60.02
N SER A 869 -23.21 51.09 -59.05
CA SER A 869 -22.09 50.39 -58.41
C SER A 869 -22.50 49.58 -57.20
N GLN A 870 -23.71 49.79 -56.65
CA GLN A 870 -24.18 49.19 -55.38
C GLN A 870 -24.01 47.66 -55.28
N PRO A 871 -23.65 47.12 -54.10
CA PRO A 871 -23.50 45.69 -53.90
C PRO A 871 -24.84 44.95 -53.90
N THR A 872 -24.84 43.71 -54.38
CA THR A 872 -26.04 42.85 -54.53
C THR A 872 -26.34 42.02 -53.30
N SER A 873 -25.37 41.84 -52.40
CA SER A 873 -25.52 41.09 -51.15
C SER A 873 -24.79 41.80 -50.01
N ARG A 874 -25.37 41.76 -48.82
CA ARG A 874 -25.00 42.59 -47.67
C ARG A 874 -25.35 41.87 -46.38
N ASN A 875 -24.52 41.96 -45.36
CA ASN A 875 -24.91 41.60 -43.99
C ASN A 875 -25.58 42.79 -43.27
N THR A 876 -25.91 42.60 -41.99
CA THR A 876 -26.22 43.68 -41.05
C THR A 876 -25.19 43.73 -39.93
N THR A 877 -24.65 44.93 -39.68
CA THR A 877 -23.82 45.22 -38.51
C THR A 877 -24.69 45.86 -37.43
N TYR A 878 -24.80 45.18 -36.29
CA TYR A 878 -25.55 45.64 -35.13
C TYR A 878 -24.62 46.18 -34.05
N PHE A 879 -24.91 47.37 -33.56
CA PHE A 879 -24.42 47.87 -32.29
C PHE A 879 -25.53 47.68 -31.26
N VAL A 880 -25.41 46.64 -30.43
CA VAL A 880 -26.43 46.24 -29.45
C VAL A 880 -25.99 46.58 -28.03
N LYS A 881 -26.94 46.73 -27.10
CA LYS A 881 -26.62 46.80 -25.68
C LYS A 881 -26.31 45.41 -25.12
N THR A 882 -25.23 45.33 -24.35
CA THR A 882 -24.88 44.18 -23.51
C THR A 882 -24.66 44.67 -22.07
N ALA A 883 -24.35 43.75 -21.15
CA ALA A 883 -23.91 44.12 -19.81
C ALA A 883 -22.58 44.90 -19.80
N ALA A 884 -21.82 44.84 -20.90
CA ALA A 884 -20.50 45.43 -21.05
C ALA A 884 -20.52 46.84 -21.65
N THR A 885 -21.62 47.23 -22.31
CA THR A 885 -21.71 48.49 -23.06
C THR A 885 -21.55 49.70 -22.13
N GLY A 886 -20.55 50.53 -22.40
CA GLY A 886 -20.37 51.85 -21.78
C GLY A 886 -21.28 52.92 -22.37
N MET A 887 -21.42 54.04 -21.67
CA MET A 887 -22.28 55.17 -22.11
C MET A 887 -21.86 55.77 -23.46
N LYS A 888 -20.57 55.70 -23.78
CA LYS A 888 -19.98 56.23 -25.02
C LYS A 888 -18.96 55.23 -25.53
N GLU A 889 -19.24 54.69 -26.71
CA GLU A 889 -18.41 53.73 -27.42
C GLU A 889 -17.97 54.32 -28.76
N GLU A 890 -16.99 53.70 -29.38
CA GLU A 890 -16.40 54.18 -30.64
C GLU A 890 -16.59 53.18 -31.79
N LEU A 891 -16.97 53.70 -32.96
CA LEU A 891 -16.70 53.06 -34.24
C LEU A 891 -15.54 53.83 -34.87
N TYR A 892 -14.35 53.24 -34.75
CA TYR A 892 -13.10 53.86 -35.15
C TYR A 892 -12.66 53.38 -36.53
N GLN A 893 -12.28 54.35 -37.39
CA GLN A 893 -11.61 54.07 -38.66
C GLN A 893 -10.21 54.70 -38.73
N GLY A 894 -9.20 53.85 -38.87
CA GLY A 894 -7.81 54.26 -39.03
C GLY A 894 -7.43 54.79 -40.42
N ASN A 895 -8.16 54.39 -41.48
CA ASN A 895 -7.94 54.95 -42.81
C ASN A 895 -8.47 56.40 -42.87
N ILE A 896 -7.62 57.35 -43.24
CA ILE A 896 -7.97 58.78 -43.26
C ILE A 896 -8.62 59.26 -44.57
N SER A 897 -8.61 58.44 -45.61
CA SER A 897 -9.03 58.83 -46.97
C SER A 897 -10.31 58.11 -47.41
N GLU A 898 -10.37 56.79 -47.21
CA GLU A 898 -11.49 55.97 -47.65
C GLU A 898 -12.60 55.90 -46.59
N PRO A 899 -13.88 55.75 -46.98
CA PRO A 899 -14.98 55.46 -46.05
C PRO A 899 -14.99 54.00 -45.58
N LEU A 900 -15.61 53.75 -44.43
CA LEU A 900 -16.01 52.41 -44.01
C LEU A 900 -17.19 51.95 -44.84
N GLU A 901 -17.07 50.77 -45.46
CA GLU A 901 -18.14 50.17 -46.25
C GLU A 901 -18.95 49.22 -45.38
N PHE A 902 -20.22 49.55 -45.15
CA PHE A 902 -21.16 48.73 -44.38
C PHE A 902 -22.25 48.15 -45.29
N GLY A 903 -22.81 47.00 -44.90
CA GLY A 903 -24.02 46.46 -45.50
C GLY A 903 -25.24 47.24 -45.03
N ASN A 904 -25.98 46.69 -44.07
CA ASN A 904 -26.94 47.44 -43.27
C ASN A 904 -26.32 47.82 -41.92
N LEU A 905 -26.82 48.87 -41.28
CA LEU A 905 -26.44 49.29 -39.94
C LEU A 905 -27.68 49.32 -39.02
N VAL A 906 -27.54 48.75 -37.83
CA VAL A 906 -28.55 48.86 -36.77
C VAL A 906 -27.89 49.29 -35.46
N VAL A 907 -28.40 50.35 -34.84
CA VAL A 907 -28.05 50.76 -33.47
C VAL A 907 -29.25 50.52 -32.58
N ASP A 908 -29.08 49.64 -31.60
CA ASP A 908 -30.10 49.28 -30.61
C ASP A 908 -29.46 49.15 -29.21
N ARG A 909 -29.11 50.30 -28.63
CA ARG A 909 -28.29 50.38 -27.40
C ARG A 909 -29.02 50.88 -26.16
N SER A 910 -30.34 51.04 -26.22
CA SER A 910 -31.15 51.78 -25.24
C SER A 910 -30.85 53.28 -25.20
N ASN A 911 -31.84 54.07 -24.76
CA ASN A 911 -31.72 55.52 -24.68
C ASN A 911 -30.52 55.95 -23.81
N GLY A 912 -29.77 56.95 -24.28
CA GLY A 912 -28.61 57.53 -23.60
C GLY A 912 -27.27 56.85 -23.90
N TYR A 913 -27.24 55.69 -24.56
CA TYR A 913 -26.00 55.02 -24.97
C TYR A 913 -25.59 55.44 -26.38
N GLU A 914 -24.33 55.81 -26.55
CA GLU A 914 -23.78 56.41 -27.77
C GLU A 914 -22.77 55.49 -28.45
N ILE A 915 -22.87 55.34 -29.78
CA ILE A 915 -21.78 54.89 -30.64
C ILE A 915 -21.32 56.09 -31.47
N ARG A 916 -20.07 56.52 -31.25
CA ARG A 916 -19.47 57.70 -31.87
C ARG A 916 -18.50 57.31 -32.97
N LEU A 917 -18.60 57.96 -34.12
CA LEU A 917 -17.64 57.80 -35.21
C LEU A 917 -16.35 58.57 -34.89
N THR A 918 -15.24 57.85 -34.85
CA THR A 918 -13.90 58.40 -34.61
C THR A 918 -12.93 57.96 -35.71
N SER A 919 -11.82 58.69 -35.88
CA SER A 919 -10.83 58.38 -36.91
C SER A 919 -9.43 58.76 -36.46
N ALA A 920 -8.41 58.21 -37.13
CA ALA A 920 -7.03 58.64 -37.00
C ALA A 920 -6.87 60.15 -37.30
N SER A 921 -5.85 60.76 -36.69
CA SER A 921 -5.52 62.16 -36.93
C SER A 921 -5.24 62.41 -38.42
N GLY A 922 -5.87 63.43 -38.99
CA GLY A 922 -5.66 63.84 -40.38
C GLY A 922 -6.81 63.52 -41.34
N ARG A 923 -7.84 62.77 -40.90
CA ARG A 923 -9.10 62.69 -41.67
C ARG A 923 -9.72 64.08 -41.80
N ILE A 924 -10.14 64.42 -43.02
CA ILE A 924 -10.79 65.72 -43.30
C ILE A 924 -12.18 65.74 -42.64
N ASN A 925 -12.48 66.79 -41.87
CA ASN A 925 -13.83 67.02 -41.34
C ASN A 925 -14.85 67.06 -42.48
N GLU A 926 -16.10 66.68 -42.22
CA GLU A 926 -17.20 66.61 -43.20
C GLU A 926 -17.04 65.51 -44.27
N SER A 927 -15.90 64.82 -44.34
CA SER A 927 -15.74 63.66 -45.23
C SER A 927 -16.68 62.53 -44.84
N VAL A 928 -17.09 61.71 -45.82
CA VAL A 928 -17.88 60.51 -45.56
C VAL A 928 -16.99 59.51 -44.84
N ILE A 929 -17.23 59.27 -43.55
CA ILE A 929 -16.50 58.26 -42.77
C ILE A 929 -17.13 56.88 -42.86
N LEU A 930 -18.45 56.83 -43.05
CA LEU A 930 -19.23 55.61 -43.09
C LEU A 930 -20.17 55.66 -44.29
N ASP A 931 -20.03 54.71 -45.21
CA ASP A 931 -20.88 54.50 -46.37
C ASP A 931 -21.68 53.19 -46.16
N ILE A 932 -22.99 53.33 -45.96
CA ILE A 932 -23.91 52.24 -45.66
C ILE A 932 -24.63 51.89 -46.95
N ASN A 933 -24.21 50.79 -47.55
CA ASN A 933 -24.71 50.36 -48.85
C ASN A 933 -26.18 49.95 -48.81
N GLY A 934 -26.71 49.61 -47.63
CA GLY A 934 -28.11 49.29 -47.36
C GLY A 934 -28.80 50.29 -46.42
N SER A 935 -29.71 49.79 -45.59
CA SER A 935 -30.51 50.62 -44.67
C SER A 935 -29.73 50.95 -43.40
N ALA A 936 -29.97 52.13 -42.85
CA ALA A 936 -29.42 52.60 -41.58
C ALA A 936 -30.56 52.78 -40.56
N SER A 937 -30.49 52.07 -39.44
CA SER A 937 -31.53 52.09 -38.40
C SER A 937 -30.94 52.46 -37.04
N VAL A 938 -31.49 53.47 -36.40
CA VAL A 938 -31.35 53.72 -34.96
C VAL A 938 -32.68 53.36 -34.33
N LEU A 939 -32.74 52.17 -33.73
CA LEU A 939 -33.93 51.68 -33.02
C LEU A 939 -33.99 52.25 -31.61
N SER A 940 -32.83 52.35 -30.95
CA SER A 940 -32.67 53.00 -29.65
C SER A 940 -31.21 53.42 -29.42
N GLY A 941 -30.96 54.51 -28.69
CA GLY A 941 -29.62 55.06 -28.43
C GLY A 941 -29.21 56.16 -29.42
N ILE A 942 -27.90 56.43 -29.49
CA ILE A 942 -27.33 57.55 -30.25
C ILE A 942 -26.29 57.04 -31.25
N LEU A 943 -26.51 57.27 -32.54
CA LEU A 943 -25.48 57.19 -33.58
C LEU A 943 -24.87 58.59 -33.78
N ASN A 944 -23.68 58.83 -33.24
CA ASN A 944 -23.03 60.14 -33.30
C ASN A 944 -21.97 60.17 -34.41
N GLN A 945 -22.22 60.96 -35.45
CA GLN A 945 -21.33 61.15 -36.59
C GLN A 945 -20.08 62.00 -36.29
N ASN A 946 -20.07 62.67 -35.13
CA ASN A 946 -18.98 63.52 -34.66
C ASN A 946 -18.68 64.68 -35.65
N LEU A 947 -17.51 64.67 -36.30
CA LEU A 947 -17.08 65.68 -37.27
C LEU A 947 -17.28 65.23 -38.72
N PHE A 948 -17.91 64.08 -38.96
CA PHE A 948 -17.91 63.38 -40.24
C PHE A 948 -19.32 63.14 -40.78
N THR A 949 -19.39 62.70 -42.03
CA THR A 949 -20.65 62.43 -42.73
C THR A 949 -20.92 60.92 -42.78
N ILE A 950 -22.19 60.54 -42.59
CA ILE A 950 -22.69 59.19 -42.83
C ILE A 950 -23.48 59.21 -44.14
N ARG A 951 -23.12 58.35 -45.08
CA ARG A 951 -23.88 58.15 -46.32
C ARG A 951 -24.65 56.84 -46.21
N THR A 952 -25.87 56.82 -46.72
CA THR A 952 -26.69 55.60 -46.81
C THR A 952 -27.47 55.56 -48.12
N TRP A 953 -27.61 54.37 -48.68
CA TRP A 953 -28.27 54.12 -49.97
C TRP A 953 -29.61 53.39 -49.82
N GLY A 954 -29.97 52.97 -48.61
CA GLY A 954 -31.23 52.31 -48.26
C GLY A 954 -32.17 53.23 -47.48
N ALA A 955 -33.11 52.61 -46.76
CA ALA A 955 -34.04 53.35 -45.90
C ALA A 955 -33.33 53.83 -44.63
N ILE A 956 -33.77 55.00 -44.14
CA ILE A 956 -33.38 55.52 -42.83
C ILE A 956 -34.52 55.27 -41.85
N ILE A 957 -34.23 54.60 -40.74
CA ILE A 957 -35.12 54.46 -39.60
C ILE A 957 -34.44 55.14 -38.42
N ASN A 958 -35.09 56.12 -37.80
CA ASN A 958 -34.53 56.83 -36.65
C ASN A 958 -35.62 57.01 -35.57
N ASN A 959 -35.67 56.08 -34.63
CA ASN A 959 -36.63 56.07 -33.52
C ASN A 959 -36.09 56.79 -32.27
N ASP A 960 -34.81 57.16 -32.25
CA ASP A 960 -34.16 57.87 -31.15
C ASP A 960 -33.25 58.97 -31.74
N ARG A 961 -31.91 58.79 -31.73
CA ARG A 961 -31.00 59.84 -32.20
C ARG A 961 -29.96 59.36 -33.22
N MET A 962 -30.25 59.58 -34.50
CA MET A 962 -29.27 59.56 -35.58
C MET A 962 -28.70 60.98 -35.78
N GLY A 963 -27.46 61.18 -35.32
CA GLY A 963 -26.73 62.44 -35.43
C GLY A 963 -26.73 63.29 -34.16
N VAL A 964 -25.60 63.95 -33.88
CA VAL A 964 -25.42 64.88 -32.76
C VAL A 964 -24.83 66.19 -33.28
N TRP A 965 -25.57 67.28 -33.12
CA TRP A 965 -25.04 68.62 -33.39
C TRP A 965 -24.57 69.27 -32.09
N MET A 966 -23.34 69.78 -32.11
CA MET A 966 -22.75 70.58 -31.04
C MET A 966 -22.35 71.95 -31.61
N PRO A 967 -22.89 73.07 -31.07
CA PRO A 967 -22.55 74.40 -31.54
C PRO A 967 -21.05 74.67 -31.49
N GLY A 968 -20.49 75.19 -32.59
CA GLY A 968 -19.04 75.49 -32.70
C GLY A 968 -18.12 74.27 -32.82
N VAL A 969 -18.68 73.05 -32.82
CA VAL A 969 -17.92 71.79 -32.90
C VAL A 969 -18.33 70.98 -34.13
N THR A 970 -19.63 70.76 -34.35
CA THR A 970 -20.14 70.01 -35.51
C THR A 970 -20.24 70.93 -36.75
N PRO A 971 -19.50 70.65 -37.84
CA PRO A 971 -19.59 71.44 -39.07
C PRO A 971 -20.96 71.31 -39.75
N SER A 972 -21.41 72.33 -40.47
CA SER A 972 -22.75 72.33 -41.08
C SER A 972 -22.95 71.29 -42.18
N ARG A 973 -21.87 70.84 -42.85
CA ARG A 973 -21.96 69.82 -43.90
C ARG A 973 -21.79 68.38 -43.39
N ALA A 974 -21.54 68.22 -42.09
CA ALA A 974 -21.46 66.92 -41.42
C ALA A 974 -22.83 66.42 -40.91
N GLN A 975 -23.93 67.09 -41.28
CA GLN A 975 -25.30 66.74 -40.88
C GLN A 975 -26.00 65.89 -41.93
#